data_AF-R9TAS7-F1
#
_entry.id   AF-R9TAS7-F1
#
_cell.length_a   1.000
_cell.length_b   1.000
_cell.length_c   1.000
_cell.angle_alpha   90.00
_cell.angle_beta   90.00
_cell.angle_gamma   90.00
#
_symmetry.space_group_name_H-M   'P 1'
#
loop_
_entity.id
_entity.type
_entity.pdbx_description
1 polymer ?
#
loop_
_entity_poly.entity_id
_entity_poly.type
_entity_poly.pdbx_seq_one_letter_code
_entity_poly.pdbx_strand_id
1 'polypeptide(L)'
;MDCHISKVAYNAIQIDSSNFNDIIIDSNIISTWDSDNTGSTSESELYAGGRAVRININADQPLTFISILNNTFTKTYNNNEFVDGLGTTNTTGYDNGNVLKITVSDNSIANVTLAENKHNGSKLLSTDGNYVILPPSSPGVTFETVSDSELYGQTVSELTDGLNISKVYSYNNVPLSDYVYDVTGALNYINSYSGFSSLSAMQSGYYLPVKMKLLDGIDADKLSITIVGKETKKLVLDNSDKATLKNGYLNLVLFVTGECESFEVIVDFDGNETNYAASTYILSLPWLKFNEGIKSAPLADQPANESVNPITLPGTYEAYLECGYDDVAIIHLIAGGVPEHYNGKHIKGYWVGVAIPVPSAMSADDLTSAMYYFSSEPWNETDALTDAFLTTDFESNLYGDDINYVCFYIDVQSSSDIKQYIIIDWDGNDASEPVKYYVDLRDVICNNGECVVTYYDNGSYVSSVSIDYGSKLTKPSDPIKSGYNFAGWYVDEELTTAYDFSEDVYNNLNLYAKWEVKPSGSGGGVPVTPPVTPDTPKEPVIPDSNGNAEIKVDDKKAEELVHEAVSSGSNTVEIVNKDSIEGTLTSVTVSVSDLETISKTIENNQNIDSVSIATSEGEVIIEKEVLAGIIENTDAGSIVFEVIDAKDRLNEEQKKTVGDNPVYDINIIAGNEKVTDFNGKSITISLPYKLKAGEDPNNIVVYHLKDDGTVEKMDGTYKNGVVSFETDHLSKFIIAYEAQEPVNPDNPDGPSNKDKNDNTLYYAIAAIVVILIIVALAYYFLKKKQ
;
A
#
# COMPACT_ATOMS: atom_id res chain seq x y z
N MET A 1 9.48 22.73 28.78
CA MET A 1 10.36 23.85 28.36
C MET A 1 11.11 23.35 27.13
N ASP A 2 11.24 24.16 26.09
CA ASP A 2 11.80 23.66 24.82
C ASP A 2 13.19 24.24 24.63
N CYS A 3 14.15 23.41 24.24
CA CYS A 3 15.53 23.82 23.99
C CYS A 3 15.78 23.85 22.48
N HIS A 4 16.09 25.02 21.92
CA HIS A 4 16.42 25.16 20.49
C HIS A 4 17.77 25.88 20.32
N ILE A 5 18.75 25.20 19.72
CA ILE A 5 20.08 25.73 19.42
C ILE A 5 20.28 25.72 17.90
N SER A 6 20.26 26.88 17.26
CA SER A 6 20.36 26.98 15.80
C SER A 6 21.26 28.10 15.30
N LYS A 7 21.91 27.88 14.15
CA LYS A 7 22.72 28.87 13.39
C LYS A 7 23.87 29.48 14.19
N VAL A 8 24.49 28.69 15.06
CA VAL A 8 25.58 29.13 15.93
C VAL A 8 26.86 28.33 15.68
N ALA A 9 28.00 28.98 15.91
CA ALA A 9 29.32 28.37 15.77
C ALA A 9 29.90 28.10 17.16
N TYR A 10 30.12 26.83 17.49
CA TYR A 10 30.62 26.40 18.80
C TYR A 10 31.78 25.44 18.68
N ASN A 11 32.58 25.35 19.74
CA ASN A 11 33.60 24.33 19.91
C ASN A 11 32.98 23.00 20.36
N ALA A 12 31.94 22.99 21.19
CA ALA A 12 31.12 21.83 21.53
C ALA A 12 29.78 22.29 22.12
N ILE A 13 28.77 21.42 22.13
CA ILE A 13 27.48 21.66 22.81
C ILE A 13 27.35 20.67 23.96
N GLN A 14 27.04 21.18 25.16
CA GLN A 14 26.72 20.36 26.32
C GLN A 14 25.41 20.82 26.95
N ILE A 15 24.47 19.90 27.13
CA ILE A 15 23.17 20.10 27.77
C ILE A 15 23.11 19.18 28.98
N ASP A 16 23.06 19.75 30.19
CA ASP A 16 22.87 19.04 31.46
C ASP A 16 21.64 19.62 32.17
N SER A 17 20.46 18.99 32.09
CA SER A 17 19.24 19.53 32.72
C SER A 17 18.14 18.48 32.93
N SER A 18 17.22 18.75 33.86
CA SER A 18 16.11 17.86 34.23
C SER A 18 14.74 18.25 33.65
N ASN A 19 14.62 19.40 32.97
CA ASN A 19 13.33 20.06 32.74
C ASN A 19 13.05 20.48 31.28
N PHE A 20 13.52 19.75 30.26
CA PHE A 20 13.16 20.00 28.87
C PHE A 20 12.13 18.98 28.36
N ASN A 21 11.15 19.46 27.57
CA ASN A 21 10.16 18.63 26.90
C ASN A 21 10.69 18.15 25.55
N ASP A 22 11.32 19.09 24.81
CA ASP A 22 11.87 18.88 23.47
C ASP A 22 13.26 19.53 23.36
N ILE A 23 14.15 18.92 22.57
CA ILE A 23 15.48 19.46 22.25
C ILE A 23 15.68 19.48 20.74
N ILE A 24 15.99 20.63 20.17
CA ILE A 24 16.29 20.81 18.74
C ILE A 24 17.67 21.48 18.61
N ILE A 25 18.58 20.87 17.86
CA ILE A 25 19.91 21.42 17.55
C ILE A 25 20.04 21.42 16.03
N ASP A 26 20.01 22.58 15.37
CA ASP A 26 20.07 22.61 13.90
C ASP A 26 21.01 23.65 13.29
N SER A 27 21.45 23.39 12.05
CA SER A 27 22.15 24.40 11.23
C SER A 27 23.41 25.00 11.88
N ASN A 28 24.07 24.27 12.79
CA ASN A 28 25.27 24.75 13.49
C ASN A 28 26.55 24.33 12.77
N ILE A 29 27.65 25.02 13.05
CA ILE A 29 29.00 24.63 12.60
C ILE A 29 29.87 24.40 13.83
N ILE A 30 30.29 23.15 14.05
CA ILE A 30 31.06 22.73 15.23
C ILE A 30 32.40 22.17 14.81
N SER A 31 33.48 22.88 15.13
CA SER A 31 34.82 22.51 14.68
C SER A 31 35.79 22.33 15.83
N THR A 32 36.75 21.41 15.65
CA THR A 32 37.89 21.20 16.56
C THR A 32 37.47 21.03 18.02
N TRP A 33 36.46 20.18 18.26
CA TRP A 33 35.84 20.04 19.57
C TRP A 33 36.72 19.35 20.61
N ASP A 34 36.62 19.86 21.83
CA ASP A 34 37.19 19.30 23.05
C ASP A 34 36.11 19.39 24.14
N SER A 35 35.66 18.24 24.65
CA SER A 35 34.53 18.14 25.59
C SER A 35 34.93 17.40 26.87
N ASP A 36 36.21 17.44 27.24
CA ASP A 36 36.61 16.76 28.46
C ASP A 36 35.84 17.32 29.68
N ASN A 37 35.59 16.47 30.68
CA ASN A 37 35.43 16.97 32.05
C ASN A 37 36.74 16.65 32.78
N THR A 38 37.81 17.16 32.16
CA THR A 38 39.20 17.39 32.60
C THR A 38 39.90 16.32 33.45
N GLY A 39 40.98 15.75 32.94
CA GLY A 39 41.91 14.94 33.74
C GLY A 39 43.38 15.19 33.39
N SER A 40 43.78 16.44 33.20
CA SER A 40 45.15 16.80 32.76
C SER A 40 46.20 16.60 33.87
N THR A 41 47.52 16.64 33.68
CA THR A 41 48.41 17.23 32.66
C THR A 41 49.74 16.44 32.65
N SER A 42 50.20 15.92 31.52
CA SER A 42 51.62 15.93 31.11
C SER A 42 51.77 15.07 29.85
N GLU A 43 52.11 15.55 28.67
CA GLU A 43 52.42 16.88 28.15
C GLU A 43 52.31 16.75 26.61
N SER A 44 51.96 17.86 25.95
CA SER A 44 52.14 18.16 24.53
C SER A 44 51.35 17.36 23.46
N GLU A 45 50.25 17.98 23.00
CA GLU A 45 49.74 18.06 21.61
C GLU A 45 48.32 17.52 21.25
N LEU A 46 47.39 18.50 21.30
CA LEU A 46 46.38 18.96 20.32
C LEU A 46 44.93 18.44 20.27
N TYR A 47 44.51 17.25 20.73
CA TYR A 47 43.08 16.85 20.63
C TYR A 47 42.56 15.85 21.69
N ALA A 48 42.56 16.17 22.98
CA ALA A 48 42.18 15.21 24.03
C ALA A 48 40.65 15.10 24.32
N GLY A 49 39.93 14.19 23.63
CA GLY A 49 38.99 13.24 24.29
C GLY A 49 37.50 13.58 24.56
N GLY A 50 36.83 14.44 23.77
CA GLY A 50 35.39 14.76 23.95
C GLY A 50 34.47 14.57 22.72
N ARG A 51 33.14 14.71 22.91
CA ARG A 51 32.09 14.67 21.86
C ARG A 51 31.70 16.09 21.40
N ALA A 52 31.35 16.27 20.13
CA ALA A 52 30.88 17.56 19.62
C ALA A 52 29.56 18.00 20.26
N VAL A 53 28.67 17.04 20.55
CA VAL A 53 27.42 17.26 21.26
C VAL A 53 27.26 16.24 22.38
N ARG A 54 26.90 16.72 23.57
CA ARG A 54 26.59 15.91 24.75
C ARG A 54 25.27 16.35 25.37
N ILE A 55 24.37 15.41 25.57
CA ILE A 55 23.06 15.66 26.20
C ILE A 55 22.93 14.68 27.37
N ASN A 56 22.91 15.18 28.60
CA ASN A 56 22.65 14.40 29.81
C ASN A 56 21.35 14.91 30.45
N ILE A 57 20.33 14.07 30.50
CA ILE A 57 19.02 14.40 31.04
C ILE A 57 18.73 13.50 32.24
N ASN A 58 18.54 14.13 33.41
CA ASN A 58 18.08 13.48 34.64
C ASN A 58 16.62 13.91 34.84
N ALA A 59 15.65 13.33 34.12
CA ALA A 59 14.29 13.85 34.12
C ALA A 59 13.33 13.04 35.00
N ASP A 60 12.54 13.75 35.81
CA ASP A 60 11.36 13.24 36.53
C ASP A 60 10.07 13.35 35.66
N GLN A 61 10.18 13.77 34.38
CA GLN A 61 9.10 14.02 33.41
C GLN A 61 9.50 13.48 32.01
N PRO A 62 8.55 13.09 31.14
CA PRO A 62 8.89 12.48 29.84
C PRO A 62 9.46 13.51 28.84
N LEU A 63 10.66 13.25 28.33
CA LEU A 63 11.25 13.93 27.16
C LEU A 63 10.58 13.34 25.90
N THR A 64 9.97 14.17 25.05
CA THR A 64 9.17 13.69 23.90
C THR A 64 10.05 13.37 22.70
N PHE A 65 10.93 14.30 22.29
CA PHE A 65 11.87 14.06 21.19
C PHE A 65 13.15 14.92 21.27
N ILE A 66 14.18 14.45 20.56
CA ILE A 66 15.45 15.16 20.31
C ILE A 66 15.65 15.22 18.79
N SER A 67 15.80 16.41 18.21
CA SER A 67 16.13 16.58 16.80
C SER A 67 17.49 17.25 16.65
N ILE A 68 18.38 16.64 15.87
CA ILE A 68 19.67 17.23 15.51
C ILE A 68 19.72 17.27 13.98
N LEU A 69 19.67 18.45 13.37
CA LEU A 69 19.37 18.62 11.95
C LEU A 69 20.38 19.54 11.25
N ASN A 70 20.86 19.20 10.06
CA ASN A 70 21.65 20.10 9.20
C ASN A 70 22.91 20.74 9.87
N ASN A 71 23.51 20.09 10.87
CA ASN A 71 24.73 20.59 11.52
C ASN A 71 25.97 20.13 10.76
N THR A 72 27.02 20.95 10.72
CA THR A 72 28.32 20.62 10.14
C THR A 72 29.38 20.50 11.23
N PHE A 73 29.88 19.29 11.44
CA PHE A 73 30.96 18.94 12.33
C PHE A 73 32.28 18.88 11.56
N THR A 74 33.37 19.42 12.11
CA THR A 74 34.69 19.34 11.45
C THR A 74 35.80 19.11 12.47
N LYS A 75 36.49 17.98 12.39
CA LYS A 75 37.68 17.71 13.21
C LYS A 75 38.81 17.22 12.34
N THR A 76 39.95 17.91 12.42
CA THR A 76 41.17 17.57 11.70
C THR A 76 42.07 16.80 12.65
N TYR A 77 42.34 15.53 12.34
CA TYR A 77 43.31 14.71 13.07
C TYR A 77 44.69 14.85 12.40
N ASN A 78 45.76 14.86 13.20
CA ASN A 78 47.12 14.80 12.63
C ASN A 78 47.26 13.48 11.85
N ASN A 79 47.72 13.56 10.59
CA ASN A 79 47.86 12.46 9.62
C ASN A 79 46.56 11.90 8.99
N ASN A 80 45.39 12.53 9.17
CA ASN A 80 44.11 12.09 8.57
C ASN A 80 43.66 10.64 8.90
N GLU A 81 44.34 9.93 9.80
CA GLU A 81 43.98 8.58 10.22
C GLU A 81 43.40 8.60 11.63
N PHE A 82 42.35 7.80 11.83
CA PHE A 82 41.81 7.51 13.15
C PHE A 82 42.85 6.69 13.94
N VAL A 83 43.27 7.17 15.11
CA VAL A 83 44.24 6.45 15.95
C VAL A 83 43.47 5.64 16.99
N ASP A 84 43.32 4.35 16.72
CA ASP A 84 42.74 3.42 17.68
C ASP A 84 43.62 3.29 18.93
N GLY A 85 43.01 3.21 20.11
CA GLY A 85 43.73 2.95 21.35
C GLY A 85 44.62 4.07 21.91
N LEU A 86 44.36 5.35 21.61
CA LEU A 86 44.93 6.45 22.40
C LEU A 86 44.40 6.38 23.85
N GLY A 87 45.22 5.84 24.77
CA GLY A 87 44.98 5.88 26.22
C GLY A 87 44.49 4.58 26.86
N THR A 88 45.03 3.42 26.47
CA THR A 88 44.73 2.07 27.02
C THR A 88 45.07 1.84 28.51
N THR A 89 45.12 2.87 29.35
CA THR A 89 45.22 2.71 30.80
C THR A 89 44.18 3.56 31.54
N ASN A 90 43.04 2.92 31.87
CA ASN A 90 42.09 3.12 32.96
C ASN A 90 41.69 4.51 33.51
N THR A 91 42.14 5.66 33.00
CA THR A 91 41.75 6.98 33.55
C THR A 91 41.68 8.17 32.57
N THR A 92 41.71 7.97 31.24
CA THR A 92 41.72 9.08 30.27
C THR A 92 40.82 8.82 29.05
N GLY A 93 40.20 9.88 28.51
CA GLY A 93 38.96 9.85 27.73
C GLY A 93 39.00 9.16 26.35
N TYR A 94 37.84 8.61 25.98
CA TYR A 94 37.51 7.98 24.68
C TYR A 94 37.33 9.04 23.57
N ASP A 95 38.06 8.91 22.46
CA ASP A 95 37.68 9.54 21.16
C ASP A 95 37.58 8.44 20.08
N ASN A 96 36.42 7.79 19.99
CA ASN A 96 36.12 6.78 18.97
C ASN A 96 35.46 7.39 17.70
N GLY A 97 35.71 8.66 17.39
CA GLY A 97 35.00 9.36 16.31
C GLY A 97 33.52 9.64 16.64
N ASN A 98 33.14 9.48 17.90
CA ASN A 98 31.79 9.74 18.39
C ASN A 98 31.49 11.24 18.39
N VAL A 99 30.70 11.70 17.42
CA VAL A 99 30.28 13.12 17.31
C VAL A 99 29.24 13.47 18.38
N LEU A 100 28.39 12.52 18.78
CA LEU A 100 27.25 12.72 19.65
C LEU A 100 27.22 11.70 20.80
N LYS A 101 26.81 12.14 21.99
CA LYS A 101 26.38 11.26 23.10
C LYS A 101 25.10 11.78 23.75
N ILE A 102 24.11 10.91 23.91
CA ILE A 102 22.89 11.16 24.67
C ILE A 102 22.90 10.23 25.89
N THR A 103 22.45 10.71 27.05
CA THR A 103 22.33 9.91 28.28
C THR A 103 21.07 10.34 29.01
N VAL A 104 20.17 9.38 29.27
CA VAL A 104 18.87 9.59 29.94
C VAL A 104 18.80 8.68 31.15
N SER A 105 18.26 9.16 32.28
CA SER A 105 18.24 8.43 33.56
C SER A 105 17.25 7.27 33.64
N ASP A 106 16.13 7.33 32.90
CA ASP A 106 15.09 6.30 32.85
C ASP A 106 14.95 5.78 31.41
N ASN A 107 14.77 4.46 31.24
CA ASN A 107 14.76 3.72 29.95
C ASN A 107 13.72 4.17 28.89
N SER A 108 13.00 5.28 29.09
CA SER A 108 12.19 5.93 28.04
C SER A 108 13.11 6.78 27.15
N ILE A 109 13.61 6.21 26.07
CA ILE A 109 14.36 6.95 25.05
C ILE A 109 13.36 7.86 24.31
N ALA A 110 13.56 9.17 24.37
CA ALA A 110 12.83 10.12 23.53
C ALA A 110 13.13 9.84 22.04
N ASN A 111 12.17 10.06 21.14
CA ASN A 111 12.41 9.88 19.71
C ASN A 111 13.58 10.76 19.25
N VAL A 112 14.67 10.16 18.77
CA VAL A 112 15.86 10.89 18.30
C VAL A 112 15.85 10.97 16.77
N THR A 113 15.83 12.18 16.22
CA THR A 113 15.92 12.44 14.79
C THR A 113 17.29 13.00 14.44
N LEU A 114 17.99 12.36 13.51
CA LEU A 114 19.26 12.80 12.93
C LEU A 114 19.08 12.96 11.41
N ALA A 115 19.09 14.20 10.90
CA ALA A 115 18.93 14.44 9.47
C ALA A 115 19.92 15.49 8.97
N GLU A 116 20.45 15.32 7.75
CA GLU A 116 21.29 16.30 7.05
C GLU A 116 22.57 16.78 7.79
N ASN A 117 22.96 16.11 8.88
CA ASN A 117 24.19 16.45 9.58
C ASN A 117 25.41 15.90 8.84
N LYS A 118 26.50 16.66 8.84
CA LYS A 118 27.74 16.36 8.12
C LYS A 118 28.93 16.35 9.06
N HIS A 119 29.82 15.36 8.97
CA HIS A 119 31.16 15.40 9.56
C HIS A 119 32.21 15.42 8.45
N ASN A 120 33.06 16.45 8.43
CA ASN A 120 34.06 16.68 7.38
C ASN A 120 33.49 16.60 5.94
N GLY A 121 32.23 17.01 5.76
CA GLY A 121 31.53 16.98 4.47
C GLY A 121 30.73 15.69 4.19
N SER A 122 30.91 14.64 4.98
CA SER A 122 30.20 13.35 4.85
C SER A 122 28.98 13.26 5.77
N LYS A 123 27.90 12.62 5.34
CA LYS A 123 26.67 12.45 6.15
C LYS A 123 26.95 11.62 7.42
N LEU A 124 26.34 11.99 8.55
CA LEU A 124 26.34 11.20 9.80
C LEU A 124 25.18 10.19 9.80
N LEU A 125 25.42 8.99 10.34
CA LEU A 125 24.43 7.92 10.51
C LEU A 125 24.33 7.53 11.99
N SER A 126 23.16 7.15 12.49
CA SER A 126 22.95 6.78 13.90
C SER A 126 23.52 5.39 14.23
N THR A 127 23.75 5.04 15.50
CA THR A 127 23.83 3.64 15.96
C THR A 127 23.11 3.50 17.31
N ASP A 128 22.82 2.27 17.71
CA ASP A 128 21.90 1.89 18.78
C ASP A 128 22.00 2.71 20.07
N GLY A 129 20.91 3.44 20.32
CA GLY A 129 20.43 3.87 21.63
C GLY A 129 21.29 4.84 22.46
N ASN A 130 22.61 4.93 22.27
CA ASN A 130 23.49 5.77 23.11
C ASN A 130 24.82 6.21 22.46
N TYR A 131 25.18 5.74 21.26
CA TYR A 131 26.44 6.11 20.58
C TYR A 131 26.25 6.18 19.05
N VAL A 132 27.08 6.94 18.34
CA VAL A 132 27.07 7.09 16.87
C VAL A 132 28.50 6.88 16.34
N ILE A 133 28.77 5.71 15.72
CA ILE A 133 30.05 5.35 15.08
C ILE A 133 29.81 4.89 13.62
N LEU A 134 30.71 5.27 12.71
CA LEU A 134 30.76 4.79 11.31
C LEU A 134 31.28 3.33 11.23
N PRO A 135 30.71 2.47 10.35
CA PRO A 135 31.49 1.51 9.58
C PRO A 135 31.53 1.87 8.09
N PRO A 136 32.61 1.48 7.36
CA PRO A 136 32.65 1.57 5.90
C PRO A 136 31.56 0.70 5.29
N SER A 137 30.94 1.19 4.21
CA SER A 137 29.97 0.44 3.42
C SER A 137 30.51 -0.95 3.07
N SER A 138 29.83 -1.99 3.53
CA SER A 138 30.06 -3.34 3.04
C SER A 138 29.87 -3.35 1.52
N PRO A 139 30.71 -4.08 0.79
CA PRO A 139 30.58 -4.05 -0.64
C PRO A 139 29.33 -4.82 -1.10
N GLY A 140 28.45 -4.12 -1.80
CA GLY A 140 27.09 -4.60 -2.09
C GLY A 140 27.06 -5.95 -2.79
N VAL A 141 26.58 -6.96 -2.08
CA VAL A 141 26.12 -8.21 -2.70
C VAL A 141 24.85 -7.92 -3.49
N THR A 142 24.73 -8.56 -4.65
CA THR A 142 23.50 -8.54 -5.45
C THR A 142 23.01 -9.96 -5.67
N PHE A 143 21.71 -10.13 -5.71
CA PHE A 143 21.09 -11.38 -6.13
C PHE A 143 20.56 -11.23 -7.54
N GLU A 144 20.75 -12.27 -8.35
CA GLU A 144 20.33 -12.31 -9.75
C GLU A 144 19.41 -13.52 -9.97
N THR A 145 18.52 -13.42 -10.96
CA THR A 145 17.73 -14.56 -11.41
C THR A 145 18.61 -15.71 -11.86
N VAL A 146 18.22 -16.94 -11.52
CA VAL A 146 18.93 -18.15 -11.93
C VAL A 146 18.61 -18.46 -13.39
N SER A 147 19.58 -18.20 -14.27
CA SER A 147 19.47 -18.45 -15.72
C SER A 147 20.16 -19.73 -16.17
N ASP A 148 20.83 -20.44 -15.25
CA ASP A 148 21.56 -21.67 -15.53
C ASP A 148 20.57 -22.78 -15.90
N SER A 149 20.86 -23.57 -16.94
CA SER A 149 19.95 -24.67 -17.35
C SER A 149 19.92 -25.79 -16.32
N GLU A 150 21.04 -25.98 -15.61
CA GLU A 150 21.20 -26.97 -14.55
C GLU A 150 21.95 -26.35 -13.39
N LEU A 151 21.56 -26.71 -12.17
CA LEU A 151 22.24 -26.32 -10.94
C LEU A 151 22.44 -27.55 -10.05
N TYR A 152 23.69 -27.82 -9.66
CA TYR A 152 24.08 -29.02 -8.89
C TYR A 152 23.56 -30.35 -9.47
N GLY A 153 23.49 -30.44 -10.81
CA GLY A 153 23.05 -31.65 -11.51
C GLY A 153 21.52 -31.81 -11.62
N GLN A 154 20.75 -30.81 -11.19
CA GLN A 154 19.30 -30.76 -11.32
C GLN A 154 18.92 -29.71 -12.35
N THR A 155 17.93 -30.01 -13.20
CA THR A 155 17.45 -29.04 -14.19
C THR A 155 16.74 -27.91 -13.46
N VAL A 156 17.10 -26.65 -13.70
CA VAL A 156 16.50 -25.54 -12.95
C VAL A 156 14.99 -25.44 -13.21
N SER A 157 14.54 -25.73 -14.43
CA SER A 157 13.11 -25.77 -14.76
C SER A 157 12.33 -26.91 -14.08
N GLU A 158 13.03 -27.93 -13.58
CA GLU A 158 12.39 -28.95 -12.74
C GLU A 158 12.15 -28.40 -11.33
N LEU A 159 12.98 -27.46 -10.86
CA LEU A 159 12.87 -26.87 -9.51
C LEU A 159 11.91 -25.70 -9.45
N THR A 160 11.90 -24.85 -10.47
CA THR A 160 11.13 -23.62 -10.47
C THR A 160 10.50 -23.32 -11.82
N ASP A 161 9.43 -22.53 -11.79
CA ASP A 161 8.80 -21.93 -12.96
C ASP A 161 8.69 -20.41 -12.75
N GLY A 162 9.13 -19.63 -13.75
CA GLY A 162 9.07 -18.17 -13.70
C GLY A 162 9.84 -17.48 -12.56
N LEU A 163 10.85 -18.11 -11.95
CA LEU A 163 11.59 -17.54 -10.81
C LEU A 163 12.22 -16.19 -11.16
N ASN A 164 11.98 -15.18 -10.32
CA ASN A 164 12.57 -13.84 -10.44
C ASN A 164 13.04 -13.34 -9.07
N ILE A 165 14.23 -12.73 -9.04
CA ILE A 165 14.76 -12.07 -7.85
C ILE A 165 14.97 -10.59 -8.19
N SER A 166 14.23 -9.73 -7.53
CA SER A 166 14.27 -8.29 -7.74
C SER A 166 14.65 -7.55 -6.46
N LYS A 167 15.42 -6.47 -6.59
CA LYS A 167 15.80 -5.65 -5.44
C LYS A 167 14.75 -4.57 -5.23
N VAL A 168 14.20 -4.48 -4.02
CA VAL A 168 12.99 -3.67 -3.80
C VAL A 168 13.25 -2.41 -2.96
N TYR A 169 14.13 -2.45 -1.93
CA TYR A 169 14.40 -1.27 -1.09
C TYR A 169 15.85 -1.10 -0.62
N SER A 170 16.24 0.16 -0.38
CA SER A 170 17.25 0.55 0.63
C SER A 170 16.54 1.42 1.66
N TYR A 171 16.44 1.00 2.92
CA TYR A 171 15.68 1.74 3.93
C TYR A 171 16.29 3.13 4.17
N ASN A 172 15.50 4.20 3.98
CA ASN A 172 15.90 5.55 4.36
C ASN A 172 15.97 5.63 5.90
N ASN A 173 17.17 5.86 6.45
CA ASN A 173 17.45 6.24 7.85
C ASN A 173 17.31 5.17 8.97
N VAL A 174 17.45 3.87 8.68
CA VAL A 174 17.80 2.88 9.73
C VAL A 174 19.17 2.27 9.41
N PRO A 175 20.16 2.31 10.33
CA PRO A 175 21.53 1.90 10.03
C PRO A 175 21.88 0.43 10.37
N LEU A 176 20.92 -0.48 10.56
CA LEU A 176 21.25 -1.87 10.94
C LEU A 176 20.44 -3.01 10.28
N SER A 177 19.85 -2.81 9.10
CA SER A 177 19.51 -3.94 8.19
C SER A 177 19.35 -3.41 6.76
N ASP A 178 20.24 -3.72 5.81
CA ASP A 178 20.42 -5.01 5.11
C ASP A 178 19.44 -5.14 3.92
N TYR A 179 20.01 -5.30 2.72
CA TYR A 179 19.28 -5.12 1.45
C TYR A 179 18.19 -6.19 1.28
N VAL A 180 16.96 -5.76 0.93
CA VAL A 180 15.82 -6.65 0.70
C VAL A 180 15.66 -6.96 -0.78
N TYR A 181 15.51 -8.24 -1.08
CA TYR A 181 15.24 -8.79 -2.40
C TYR A 181 13.94 -9.58 -2.35
N ASP A 182 13.02 -9.25 -3.25
CA ASP A 182 11.77 -9.99 -3.41
C ASP A 182 11.97 -11.13 -4.40
N VAL A 183 11.59 -12.32 -3.97
CA VAL A 183 11.61 -13.55 -4.75
C VAL A 183 10.19 -13.89 -5.16
N THR A 184 9.96 -14.02 -6.46
CA THR A 184 8.65 -14.31 -7.05
C THR A 184 8.76 -15.47 -8.04
N GLY A 185 7.62 -16.08 -8.39
CA GLY A 185 7.53 -17.25 -9.27
C GLY A 185 6.93 -18.46 -8.53
N ALA A 186 7.19 -19.66 -9.03
CA ALA A 186 6.73 -20.90 -8.42
C ALA A 186 7.87 -21.90 -8.21
N LEU A 187 7.80 -22.64 -7.10
CA LEU A 187 8.65 -23.80 -6.82
C LEU A 187 7.87 -25.08 -7.13
N ASN A 188 8.50 -26.02 -7.81
CA ASN A 188 7.95 -27.35 -8.10
C ASN A 188 8.31 -28.32 -6.98
N TYR A 189 7.38 -29.20 -6.64
CA TYR A 189 7.64 -30.25 -5.65
C TYR A 189 8.58 -31.31 -6.22
N ILE A 190 9.67 -31.59 -5.51
CA ILE A 190 10.64 -32.61 -5.94
C ILE A 190 10.53 -33.83 -5.03
N ASN A 191 10.25 -35.00 -5.62
CA ASN A 191 10.13 -36.28 -4.91
C ASN A 191 11.46 -36.84 -4.38
N SER A 192 12.59 -36.33 -4.86
CA SER A 192 13.92 -36.61 -4.34
C SER A 192 14.92 -35.65 -4.98
N TYR A 193 15.56 -34.81 -4.17
CA TYR A 193 16.58 -33.89 -4.69
C TYR A 193 17.96 -34.54 -4.54
N SER A 194 18.66 -34.77 -5.66
CA SER A 194 20.00 -35.37 -5.66
C SER A 194 21.12 -34.37 -5.31
N GLY A 195 20.78 -33.26 -4.67
CA GLY A 195 21.66 -32.13 -4.36
C GLY A 195 22.94 -32.49 -3.60
N PHE A 196 23.86 -31.53 -3.58
CA PHE A 196 25.21 -31.51 -3.01
C PHE A 196 25.91 -32.84 -2.73
N SER A 197 27.05 -32.99 -3.41
CA SER A 197 27.92 -34.16 -3.34
C SER A 197 28.19 -34.66 -1.91
N SER A 198 28.10 -36.00 -1.76
CA SER A 198 28.48 -36.84 -0.62
C SER A 198 27.57 -36.94 0.62
N LEU A 199 26.50 -36.14 0.73
CA LEU A 199 25.49 -36.35 1.77
C LEU A 199 24.31 -37.17 1.21
N SER A 200 23.69 -37.99 2.05
CA SER A 200 22.56 -38.86 1.72
C SER A 200 21.45 -38.10 0.97
N ALA A 201 20.69 -38.80 0.12
CA ALA A 201 19.57 -38.26 -0.65
C ALA A 201 18.74 -37.26 0.18
N MET A 202 18.56 -36.05 -0.34
CA MET A 202 17.78 -35.02 0.35
C MET A 202 16.28 -35.38 0.28
N GLN A 203 15.53 -34.94 1.29
CA GLN A 203 14.10 -35.21 1.44
C GLN A 203 13.26 -34.64 0.29
N SER A 204 12.04 -35.14 0.11
CA SER A 204 11.11 -34.55 -0.85
C SER A 204 10.67 -33.16 -0.40
N GLY A 205 10.49 -32.21 -1.33
CA GLY A 205 9.98 -30.88 -1.02
C GLY A 205 10.39 -29.81 -2.03
N TYR A 206 10.37 -28.55 -1.61
CA TYR A 206 10.61 -27.39 -2.46
C TYR A 206 12.01 -26.83 -2.28
N TYR A 207 12.61 -26.47 -3.40
CA TYR A 207 14.00 -26.03 -3.45
C TYR A 207 14.11 -24.74 -4.24
N LEU A 208 14.52 -23.66 -3.57
CA LEU A 208 14.73 -22.35 -4.14
C LEU A 208 16.19 -22.21 -4.59
N PRO A 209 16.49 -22.23 -5.90
CA PRO A 209 17.82 -21.90 -6.39
C PRO A 209 18.03 -20.38 -6.33
N VAL A 210 19.17 -19.95 -5.82
CA VAL A 210 19.54 -18.54 -5.64
C VAL A 210 20.92 -18.30 -6.22
N LYS A 211 21.10 -17.22 -6.96
CA LYS A 211 22.40 -16.81 -7.50
C LYS A 211 22.86 -15.51 -6.86
N MET A 212 23.89 -15.62 -6.03
CA MET A 212 24.45 -14.52 -5.27
C MET A 212 25.73 -14.04 -5.94
N LYS A 213 25.80 -12.77 -6.31
CA LYS A 213 26.99 -12.13 -6.86
C LYS A 213 27.75 -11.40 -5.77
N LEU A 214 28.99 -11.81 -5.57
CA LEU A 214 29.91 -11.17 -4.63
C LEU A 214 30.89 -10.25 -5.39
N LEU A 215 31.65 -9.41 -4.66
CA LEU A 215 32.70 -8.61 -5.29
C LEU A 215 33.80 -9.44 -5.94
N ASP A 216 34.43 -8.82 -6.93
CA ASP A 216 35.71 -9.27 -7.46
C ASP A 216 36.82 -9.25 -6.39
N GLY A 217 37.67 -10.28 -6.40
CA GLY A 217 38.88 -10.34 -5.59
C GLY A 217 38.70 -10.82 -4.15
N ILE A 218 37.53 -11.37 -3.79
CA ILE A 218 37.28 -11.98 -2.48
C ILE A 218 38.13 -13.25 -2.31
N ASP A 219 38.72 -13.38 -1.11
CA ASP A 219 39.42 -14.58 -0.68
C ASP A 219 38.41 -15.61 -0.18
N ALA A 220 38.09 -16.61 -1.01
CA ALA A 220 37.10 -17.64 -0.71
C ALA A 220 37.44 -18.49 0.54
N ASP A 221 38.70 -18.49 0.99
CA ASP A 221 39.12 -19.19 2.21
C ASP A 221 38.85 -18.36 3.49
N LYS A 222 38.51 -17.08 3.35
CA LYS A 222 38.16 -16.16 4.44
C LYS A 222 36.69 -15.76 4.46
N LEU A 223 35.99 -15.95 3.35
CA LEU A 223 34.57 -15.72 3.24
C LEU A 223 33.77 -16.62 4.19
N SER A 224 32.91 -16.02 5.00
CA SER A 224 31.96 -16.70 5.88
C SER A 224 30.55 -16.28 5.51
N ILE A 225 29.69 -17.25 5.21
CA ILE A 225 28.27 -17.00 4.91
C ILE A 225 27.42 -17.77 5.91
N THR A 226 26.48 -17.09 6.53
CA THR A 226 25.49 -17.67 7.43
C THR A 226 24.11 -17.43 6.84
N ILE A 227 23.32 -18.50 6.73
CA ILE A 227 21.92 -18.43 6.33
C ILE A 227 21.08 -18.59 7.59
N VAL A 228 20.14 -17.68 7.83
CA VAL A 228 19.16 -17.73 8.91
C VAL A 228 17.78 -17.91 8.28
N GLY A 229 17.11 -18.99 8.65
CA GLY A 229 15.67 -19.22 8.46
C GLY A 229 15.15 -19.90 9.73
N LYS A 230 14.28 -20.92 9.61
CA LYS A 230 13.88 -21.76 10.76
C LYS A 230 15.07 -22.38 11.51
N GLU A 231 16.15 -22.67 10.78
CA GLU A 231 17.45 -23.01 11.36
C GLU A 231 18.52 -22.01 10.89
N THR A 232 19.50 -21.74 11.76
CA THR A 232 20.72 -21.02 11.36
C THR A 232 21.78 -22.00 10.89
N LYS A 233 22.25 -21.85 9.65
CA LYS A 233 23.33 -22.67 9.07
C LYS A 233 24.48 -21.81 8.56
N LYS A 234 25.68 -22.11 9.04
CA LYS A 234 26.92 -21.57 8.49
C LYS A 234 27.38 -22.43 7.32
N LEU A 235 27.57 -21.83 6.15
CA LEU A 235 28.03 -22.53 4.95
C LEU A 235 29.51 -22.89 5.06
N VAL A 236 29.84 -24.09 4.60
CA VAL A 236 31.21 -24.55 4.42
C VAL A 236 31.45 -24.70 2.92
N LEU A 237 32.17 -23.76 2.32
CA LEU A 237 32.40 -23.73 0.88
C LEU A 237 33.33 -24.87 0.44
N ASP A 238 32.85 -25.74 -0.45
CA ASP A 238 33.64 -26.81 -1.03
C ASP A 238 34.43 -26.35 -2.27
N ASN A 239 35.09 -27.28 -2.97
CA ASN A 239 35.87 -26.94 -4.17
C ASN A 239 35.00 -26.50 -5.36
N SER A 240 33.77 -26.98 -5.45
CA SER A 240 32.79 -26.58 -6.47
C SER A 240 32.30 -25.17 -6.19
N ASP A 241 31.94 -24.86 -4.95
CA ASP A 241 31.49 -23.52 -4.53
C ASP A 241 32.58 -22.46 -4.73
N LYS A 242 33.83 -22.82 -4.43
CA LYS A 242 34.99 -21.95 -4.70
C LYS A 242 35.24 -21.75 -6.19
N ALA A 243 34.84 -22.71 -7.04
CA ALA A 243 35.02 -22.59 -8.49
C ALA A 243 33.95 -21.69 -9.13
N THR A 244 32.70 -21.76 -8.68
CA THR A 244 31.64 -20.81 -9.10
C THR A 244 31.99 -19.40 -8.64
N LEU A 245 32.46 -19.25 -7.39
CA LEU A 245 32.85 -17.95 -6.85
C LEU A 245 33.99 -17.28 -7.62
N LYS A 246 34.93 -18.04 -8.17
CA LYS A 246 35.99 -17.51 -9.06
C LYS A 246 35.44 -16.84 -10.33
N ASN A 247 34.22 -17.19 -10.74
CA ASN A 247 33.52 -16.57 -11.86
C ASN A 247 32.61 -15.41 -11.41
N GLY A 248 32.70 -14.98 -10.14
CA GLY A 248 31.96 -13.85 -9.58
C GLY A 248 30.66 -14.20 -8.85
N TYR A 249 30.30 -15.49 -8.77
CA TYR A 249 28.98 -15.92 -8.30
C TYR A 249 29.04 -17.12 -7.34
N LEU A 250 28.24 -17.09 -6.29
CA LEU A 250 27.90 -18.27 -5.50
C LEU A 250 26.47 -18.67 -5.81
N ASN A 251 26.27 -19.92 -6.22
CA ASN A 251 24.94 -20.48 -6.36
C ASN A 251 24.56 -21.17 -5.05
N LEU A 252 23.32 -21.02 -4.62
CA LEU A 252 22.75 -21.63 -3.43
C LEU A 252 21.47 -22.35 -3.82
N VAL A 253 21.11 -23.40 -3.07
CA VAL A 253 19.80 -24.03 -3.16
C VAL A 253 19.25 -24.16 -1.75
N LEU A 254 18.18 -23.45 -1.47
CA LEU A 254 17.55 -23.35 -0.16
C LEU A 254 16.34 -24.27 -0.11
N PHE A 255 16.21 -25.07 0.95
CA PHE A 255 15.00 -25.86 1.16
C PHE A 255 13.93 -24.96 1.78
N VAL A 256 12.77 -24.87 1.13
CA VAL A 256 11.70 -23.95 1.50
C VAL A 256 10.47 -24.73 1.95
N THR A 257 9.87 -24.28 3.05
CA THR A 257 8.55 -24.74 3.53
C THR A 257 7.56 -23.58 3.39
N GLY A 258 6.26 -23.88 3.33
CA GLY A 258 5.24 -22.85 3.10
C GLY A 258 5.12 -21.80 4.20
N GLU A 259 5.65 -22.09 5.37
CA GLU A 259 5.68 -21.19 6.54
C GLU A 259 6.84 -20.17 6.48
N CYS A 260 7.76 -20.31 5.50
CA CYS A 260 8.95 -19.48 5.42
C CYS A 260 8.66 -18.15 4.70
N GLU A 261 8.73 -17.04 5.43
CA GLU A 261 8.54 -15.68 4.89
C GLU A 261 9.82 -15.09 4.28
N SER A 262 10.98 -15.46 4.81
CA SER A 262 12.27 -14.96 4.34
C SER A 262 13.47 -15.82 4.73
N PHE A 263 14.59 -15.59 4.04
CA PHE A 263 15.92 -16.00 4.49
C PHE A 263 16.81 -14.78 4.69
N GLU A 264 17.52 -14.73 5.81
CA GLU A 264 18.61 -13.79 6.00
C GLU A 264 19.93 -14.44 5.58
N VAL A 265 20.69 -13.76 4.73
CA VAL A 265 22.02 -14.18 4.28
C VAL A 265 23.03 -13.20 4.84
N ILE A 266 23.76 -13.60 5.87
CA ILE A 266 24.82 -12.81 6.50
C ILE A 266 26.14 -13.14 5.82
N VAL A 267 26.80 -12.15 5.23
CA VAL A 267 28.07 -12.27 4.52
C VAL A 267 29.17 -11.51 5.25
N ASP A 268 30.23 -12.25 5.61
CA ASP A 268 31.48 -11.74 6.17
C ASP A 268 32.63 -12.05 5.19
N PHE A 269 33.26 -10.99 4.66
CA PHE A 269 34.23 -11.07 3.57
C PHE A 269 35.67 -11.35 4.01
N ASP A 270 36.03 -11.13 5.28
CA ASP A 270 37.42 -11.22 5.73
C ASP A 270 37.65 -12.19 6.89
N GLY A 271 36.59 -12.69 7.51
CA GLY A 271 36.61 -13.70 8.56
C GLY A 271 37.28 -13.26 9.86
N ASN A 272 37.65 -11.97 9.99
CA ASN A 272 38.45 -11.43 11.09
C ASN A 272 38.02 -10.01 11.55
N GLU A 273 36.86 -9.49 11.17
CA GLU A 273 36.27 -8.21 11.64
C GLU A 273 37.17 -6.97 11.50
N THR A 274 38.12 -6.93 10.55
CA THR A 274 39.12 -5.82 10.53
C THR A 274 39.07 -4.92 9.30
N ASN A 275 38.42 -5.30 8.20
CA ASN A 275 38.28 -4.45 7.02
C ASN A 275 36.83 -4.17 6.60
N TYR A 276 35.90 -5.10 6.87
CA TYR A 276 34.47 -4.92 6.57
C TYR A 276 33.62 -5.55 7.67
N ALA A 277 32.58 -4.85 8.13
CA ALA A 277 31.58 -5.45 9.00
C ALA A 277 30.74 -6.47 8.22
N ALA A 278 30.30 -7.54 8.88
CA ALA A 278 29.32 -8.46 8.31
C ALA A 278 28.05 -7.69 7.90
N SER A 279 27.42 -8.12 6.81
CA SER A 279 26.16 -7.53 6.35
C SER A 279 25.16 -8.61 6.05
N THR A 280 23.91 -8.34 6.36
CA THR A 280 22.79 -9.22 6.06
C THR A 280 22.16 -8.82 4.73
N TYR A 281 21.53 -9.79 4.09
CA TYR A 281 20.75 -9.60 2.89
C TYR A 281 19.51 -10.45 3.04
N ILE A 282 18.33 -9.85 2.85
CA ILE A 282 17.05 -10.50 3.12
C ILE A 282 16.45 -10.95 1.78
N LEU A 283 16.20 -12.24 1.63
CA LEU A 283 15.42 -12.82 0.55
C LEU A 283 13.98 -12.96 1.06
N SER A 284 13.12 -12.03 0.67
CA SER A 284 11.69 -11.99 0.96
C SER A 284 10.95 -12.95 0.02
N LEU A 285 10.15 -13.87 0.57
CA LEU A 285 9.47 -14.93 -0.16
C LEU A 285 7.92 -14.85 -0.22
N PRO A 286 7.21 -13.78 0.20
CA PRO A 286 5.78 -13.86 0.47
C PRO A 286 4.89 -14.08 -0.76
N TRP A 287 5.44 -14.01 -1.97
CA TRP A 287 4.71 -14.28 -3.22
C TRP A 287 5.19 -15.53 -3.94
N LEU A 288 5.95 -16.38 -3.24
CA LEU A 288 6.49 -17.60 -3.82
C LEU A 288 5.44 -18.70 -3.77
N LYS A 289 4.98 -19.14 -4.95
CA LYS A 289 3.97 -20.20 -5.08
C LYS A 289 4.61 -21.58 -5.02
N PHE A 290 3.84 -22.57 -4.59
CA PHE A 290 4.24 -23.97 -4.58
C PHE A 290 3.34 -24.81 -5.50
N ASN A 291 3.93 -25.35 -6.55
CA ASN A 291 3.26 -26.22 -7.49
C ASN A 291 3.11 -27.63 -6.94
N GLU A 292 1.98 -28.28 -7.25
CA GLU A 292 1.68 -29.68 -6.92
C GLU A 292 1.57 -29.99 -5.42
N GLY A 293 1.61 -28.97 -4.55
CA GLY A 293 1.60 -29.12 -3.09
C GLY A 293 0.25 -29.40 -2.46
N ILE A 294 -0.82 -28.82 -2.99
CA ILE A 294 -2.19 -29.01 -2.51
C ILE A 294 -3.13 -29.04 -3.72
N LYS A 295 -4.35 -29.54 -3.54
CA LYS A 295 -5.37 -29.64 -4.60
C LYS A 295 -6.74 -29.22 -4.10
N SER A 296 -7.65 -28.85 -4.99
CA SER A 296 -9.06 -28.62 -4.64
C SER A 296 -9.77 -29.96 -4.36
N ALA A 297 -10.36 -30.12 -3.17
CA ALA A 297 -11.05 -31.36 -2.80
C ALA A 297 -12.32 -31.58 -3.64
N PRO A 298 -12.66 -32.82 -4.04
CA PRO A 298 -13.83 -33.10 -4.86
C PRO A 298 -15.14 -32.62 -4.22
N LEU A 299 -16.02 -32.03 -5.02
CA LEU A 299 -17.34 -31.57 -4.54
C LEU A 299 -18.42 -32.61 -4.82
N ALA A 300 -19.32 -32.77 -3.85
CA ALA A 300 -20.52 -33.58 -4.02
C ALA A 300 -21.64 -33.07 -3.12
N ASP A 301 -22.87 -33.09 -3.65
CA ASP A 301 -24.09 -32.87 -2.87
C ASP A 301 -24.46 -34.15 -2.12
N GLN A 302 -24.59 -34.06 -0.80
CA GLN A 302 -24.83 -35.19 0.10
C GLN A 302 -26.07 -34.99 0.98
N PRO A 303 -27.29 -34.95 0.42
CA PRO A 303 -28.51 -34.82 1.19
C PRO A 303 -28.77 -36.07 2.07
N ALA A 304 -29.38 -35.88 3.25
CA ALA A 304 -29.53 -36.93 4.27
C ALA A 304 -30.28 -38.21 3.82
N ASN A 305 -31.11 -38.14 2.78
CA ASN A 305 -31.96 -39.25 2.34
C ASN A 305 -31.92 -39.49 0.82
N GLU A 306 -30.93 -38.93 0.11
CA GLU A 306 -30.78 -39.15 -1.33
C GLU A 306 -29.36 -39.61 -1.67
N SER A 307 -29.12 -39.96 -2.94
CA SER A 307 -27.79 -40.38 -3.37
C SER A 307 -26.82 -39.21 -3.42
N VAL A 308 -25.55 -39.48 -3.10
CA VAL A 308 -24.45 -38.53 -3.26
C VAL A 308 -24.25 -38.23 -4.75
N ASN A 309 -24.27 -36.96 -5.12
CA ASN A 309 -24.11 -36.52 -6.51
C ASN A 309 -22.88 -35.63 -6.64
N PRO A 310 -21.88 -35.99 -7.46
CA PRO A 310 -20.73 -35.12 -7.73
C PRO A 310 -21.16 -33.77 -8.30
N ILE A 311 -20.48 -32.71 -7.89
CA ILE A 311 -20.68 -31.34 -8.39
C ILE A 311 -19.52 -30.97 -9.30
N THR A 312 -19.82 -30.40 -10.46
CA THR A 312 -18.84 -29.76 -11.34
C THR A 312 -19.19 -28.29 -11.41
N LEU A 313 -18.22 -27.43 -11.12
CA LEU A 313 -18.40 -25.99 -11.20
C LEU A 313 -18.27 -25.52 -12.66
N PRO A 314 -19.02 -24.49 -13.07
CA PRO A 314 -18.91 -23.91 -14.41
C PRO A 314 -17.68 -22.99 -14.55
N GLY A 315 -17.18 -22.43 -13.44
CA GLY A 315 -15.92 -21.70 -13.39
C GLY A 315 -14.72 -22.58 -13.04
N THR A 316 -13.62 -21.92 -12.66
CA THR A 316 -12.40 -22.61 -12.22
C THR A 316 -12.66 -23.25 -10.86
N TYR A 317 -11.96 -24.36 -10.57
CA TYR A 317 -11.90 -24.90 -9.22
C TYR A 317 -10.51 -25.45 -8.96
N GLU A 318 -9.72 -24.70 -8.19
CA GLU A 318 -8.31 -25.01 -7.94
C GLU A 318 -7.89 -24.56 -6.54
N ALA A 319 -6.81 -25.17 -6.04
CA ALA A 319 -6.15 -24.74 -4.83
C ALA A 319 -4.64 -24.78 -5.03
N TYR A 320 -3.94 -23.77 -4.52
CA TYR A 320 -2.48 -23.75 -4.50
C TYR A 320 -1.96 -23.10 -3.21
N LEU A 321 -0.70 -23.37 -2.90
CA LEU A 321 -0.05 -22.88 -1.69
C LEU A 321 0.91 -21.73 -2.04
N GLU A 322 0.98 -20.73 -1.19
CA GLU A 322 1.91 -19.61 -1.24
C GLU A 322 2.62 -19.48 0.10
N CYS A 323 3.87 -19.02 0.10
CA CYS A 323 4.57 -18.61 1.31
C CYS A 323 3.75 -17.54 2.04
N GLY A 324 3.51 -17.71 3.33
CA GLY A 324 2.81 -16.69 4.12
C GLY A 324 3.72 -15.97 5.11
N TYR A 325 3.14 -15.53 6.21
CA TYR A 325 3.76 -14.68 7.24
C TYR A 325 3.56 -15.31 8.63
N ASP A 326 4.40 -14.94 9.60
CA ASP A 326 4.28 -15.39 10.99
C ASP A 326 4.22 -16.93 11.16
N ASP A 327 5.03 -17.66 10.38
CA ASP A 327 5.05 -19.14 10.31
C ASP A 327 3.71 -19.78 9.89
N VAL A 328 2.90 -19.08 9.07
CA VAL A 328 1.64 -19.59 8.53
C VAL A 328 1.69 -19.58 7.01
N ALA A 329 1.49 -20.72 6.37
CA ALA A 329 1.38 -20.83 4.91
C ALA A 329 -0.01 -20.40 4.41
N ILE A 330 -0.13 -19.88 3.19
CA ILE A 330 -1.40 -19.43 2.63
C ILE A 330 -1.90 -20.43 1.58
N ILE A 331 -3.10 -20.98 1.80
CA ILE A 331 -3.85 -21.77 0.84
C ILE A 331 -4.77 -20.81 0.09
N HIS A 332 -4.55 -20.63 -1.21
CA HIS A 332 -5.52 -19.96 -2.08
C HIS A 332 -6.50 -20.98 -2.62
N LEU A 333 -7.79 -20.78 -2.35
CA LEU A 333 -8.88 -21.53 -2.96
C LEU A 333 -9.59 -20.63 -3.96
N ILE A 334 -9.65 -21.07 -5.21
CA ILE A 334 -10.33 -20.36 -6.30
C ILE A 334 -11.48 -21.25 -6.77
N ALA A 335 -12.69 -20.71 -6.78
CA ALA A 335 -13.87 -21.46 -7.19
C ALA A 335 -14.92 -20.55 -7.84
N GLY A 336 -15.38 -20.89 -9.04
CA GLY A 336 -16.37 -20.09 -9.76
C GLY A 336 -17.74 -20.76 -9.87
N GLY A 337 -18.76 -20.15 -9.27
CA GLY A 337 -20.15 -20.62 -9.37
C GLY A 337 -20.52 -21.72 -8.40
N VAL A 338 -20.01 -21.65 -7.17
CA VAL A 338 -20.31 -22.63 -6.12
C VAL A 338 -21.82 -22.63 -5.83
N PRO A 339 -22.53 -23.76 -6.02
CA PRO A 339 -23.94 -23.85 -5.68
C PRO A 339 -24.13 -24.14 -4.20
N GLU A 340 -25.28 -23.74 -3.65
CA GLU A 340 -25.72 -24.21 -2.34
C GLU A 340 -25.99 -25.73 -2.39
N HIS A 341 -25.34 -26.50 -1.52
CA HIS A 341 -25.46 -27.97 -1.46
C HIS A 341 -25.22 -28.51 -0.04
N TYR A 342 -25.43 -29.81 0.16
CA TYR A 342 -25.22 -30.48 1.44
C TYR A 342 -23.83 -31.11 1.52
N ASN A 343 -23.11 -30.84 2.61
CA ASN A 343 -21.84 -31.52 2.91
C ASN A 343 -22.04 -32.93 3.48
N GLY A 344 -20.95 -33.66 3.77
CA GLY A 344 -20.99 -35.02 4.34
C GLY A 344 -21.61 -35.14 5.74
N LYS A 345 -21.87 -34.02 6.43
CA LYS A 345 -22.66 -33.96 7.67
C LYS A 345 -24.13 -33.59 7.42
N HIS A 346 -24.55 -33.55 6.16
CA HIS A 346 -25.88 -33.15 5.71
C HIS A 346 -26.25 -31.71 6.10
N ILE A 347 -25.26 -30.82 6.18
CA ILE A 347 -25.45 -29.40 6.45
C ILE A 347 -25.46 -28.65 5.12
N LYS A 348 -26.47 -27.82 4.91
CA LYS A 348 -26.64 -27.01 3.70
C LYS A 348 -25.77 -25.76 3.76
N GLY A 349 -25.05 -25.45 2.69
CA GLY A 349 -24.21 -24.26 2.58
C GLY A 349 -23.49 -24.17 1.23
N TYR A 350 -22.55 -23.24 1.10
CA TYR A 350 -21.69 -23.07 -0.07
C TYR A 350 -20.33 -23.65 0.24
N TRP A 351 -20.20 -24.97 0.08
CA TRP A 351 -19.00 -25.68 0.51
C TRP A 351 -17.94 -25.73 -0.60
N VAL A 352 -16.72 -25.36 -0.26
CA VAL A 352 -15.53 -25.63 -1.07
C VAL A 352 -14.54 -26.42 -0.22
N GLY A 353 -13.57 -27.10 -0.83
CA GLY A 353 -12.60 -27.84 -0.04
C GLY A 353 -11.21 -27.87 -0.61
N VAL A 354 -10.25 -28.10 0.27
CA VAL A 354 -8.84 -28.31 -0.05
C VAL A 354 -8.44 -29.73 0.36
N ALA A 355 -7.69 -30.39 -0.51
CA ALA A 355 -7.04 -31.67 -0.31
C ALA A 355 -5.56 -31.43 -0.04
N ILE A 356 -5.13 -31.68 1.20
CA ILE A 356 -3.75 -31.53 1.65
C ILE A 356 -3.08 -32.91 1.63
N PRO A 357 -1.94 -33.08 0.93
CA PRO A 357 -1.27 -34.37 0.87
C PRO A 357 -0.62 -34.72 2.21
N VAL A 358 -0.67 -36.00 2.55
CA VAL A 358 0.07 -36.55 3.68
C VAL A 358 1.57 -36.54 3.33
N PRO A 359 2.45 -35.97 4.19
CA PRO A 359 3.88 -35.96 3.91
C PRO A 359 4.44 -37.38 3.75
N SER A 360 5.25 -37.60 2.72
CA SER A 360 5.79 -38.93 2.38
C SER A 360 6.70 -39.53 3.45
N ALA A 361 7.18 -38.71 4.39
CA ALA A 361 7.99 -39.14 5.53
C ALA A 361 7.15 -39.79 6.66
N MET A 362 5.83 -39.59 6.66
CA MET A 362 4.94 -40.10 7.72
C MET A 362 4.68 -41.59 7.55
N SER A 363 4.91 -42.35 8.62
CA SER A 363 4.55 -43.76 8.67
C SER A 363 3.07 -43.96 9.02
N ALA A 364 2.55 -45.15 8.75
CA ALA A 364 1.18 -45.49 9.13
C ALA A 364 0.94 -45.41 10.65
N ASP A 365 1.99 -45.60 11.47
CA ASP A 365 1.90 -45.47 12.92
C ASP A 365 1.84 -44.00 13.34
N ASP A 366 2.61 -43.10 12.71
CA ASP A 366 2.59 -41.65 12.97
C ASP A 366 1.19 -41.06 12.71
N LEU A 367 0.54 -41.51 11.64
CA LEU A 367 -0.82 -41.07 11.29
C LEU A 367 -1.89 -41.50 12.31
N THR A 368 -1.60 -42.44 13.21
CA THR A 368 -2.56 -42.82 14.28
C THR A 368 -2.58 -41.82 15.43
N SER A 369 -1.54 -41.00 15.57
CA SER A 369 -1.46 -39.91 16.55
C SER A 369 -1.70 -38.54 15.94
N ALA A 370 -1.78 -38.43 14.60
CA ALA A 370 -2.00 -37.17 13.92
C ALA A 370 -3.26 -36.44 14.42
N MET A 371 -3.12 -35.14 14.66
CA MET A 371 -4.18 -34.27 15.15
C MET A 371 -4.28 -33.00 14.32
N TYR A 372 -5.44 -32.35 14.37
CA TYR A 372 -5.68 -31.09 13.70
C TYR A 372 -6.50 -30.12 14.52
N TYR A 373 -6.46 -28.87 14.08
CA TYR A 373 -7.34 -27.80 14.51
C TYR A 373 -7.86 -27.09 13.27
N PHE A 374 -9.18 -26.95 13.18
CA PHE A 374 -9.85 -26.34 12.04
C PHE A 374 -10.91 -25.37 12.53
N SER A 375 -10.62 -24.07 12.41
CA SER A 375 -11.39 -23.01 13.05
C SER A 375 -11.31 -21.71 12.29
N SER A 376 -12.27 -20.82 12.53
CA SER A 376 -12.21 -19.44 12.04
C SER A 376 -11.26 -18.56 12.86
N GLU A 377 -10.85 -19.02 14.03
CA GLU A 377 -9.91 -18.31 14.89
C GLU A 377 -8.46 -18.76 14.60
N PRO A 378 -7.48 -17.84 14.60
CA PRO A 378 -6.08 -18.21 14.55
C PRO A 378 -5.71 -19.10 15.74
N TRP A 379 -4.92 -20.14 15.48
CA TRP A 379 -4.43 -21.02 16.54
C TRP A 379 -3.43 -20.30 17.44
N ASN A 380 -3.65 -20.35 18.76
CA ASN A 380 -2.68 -19.90 19.75
C ASN A 380 -1.84 -21.11 20.21
N GLU A 381 -0.54 -20.96 20.45
CA GLU A 381 0.32 -22.06 20.93
C GLU A 381 -0.14 -22.69 22.25
N THR A 382 -0.97 -21.97 23.01
CA THR A 382 -1.61 -22.49 24.24
C THR A 382 -2.89 -23.27 23.99
N ASP A 383 -3.46 -23.20 22.79
CA ASP A 383 -4.62 -23.98 22.37
C ASP A 383 -4.17 -25.42 22.04
N ALA A 384 -4.75 -26.40 22.73
CA ALA A 384 -4.52 -27.79 22.39
C ALA A 384 -5.14 -28.11 21.03
N LEU A 385 -4.45 -28.87 20.19
CA LEU A 385 -5.07 -29.54 19.05
C LEU A 385 -6.20 -30.44 19.56
N THR A 386 -7.43 -30.20 19.10
CA THR A 386 -8.64 -30.78 19.69
C THR A 386 -9.16 -32.01 18.96
N ASP A 387 -8.82 -32.16 17.69
CA ASP A 387 -9.44 -33.15 16.81
C ASP A 387 -8.42 -34.17 16.32
N ALA A 388 -8.73 -35.46 16.51
CA ALA A 388 -7.91 -36.55 15.99
C ALA A 388 -8.42 -36.99 14.62
N PHE A 389 -7.52 -37.33 13.70
CA PHE A 389 -7.91 -37.94 12.44
C PHE A 389 -8.42 -39.36 12.63
N LEU A 390 -9.44 -39.72 11.86
CA LEU A 390 -9.86 -41.10 11.67
C LEU A 390 -9.07 -41.72 10.51
N THR A 391 -8.89 -43.04 10.54
CA THR A 391 -8.24 -43.75 9.44
C THR A 391 -8.96 -43.60 8.09
N THR A 392 -10.24 -43.23 8.11
CA THR A 392 -11.07 -42.94 6.94
C THR A 392 -10.88 -41.53 6.39
N ASP A 393 -10.23 -40.63 7.13
CA ASP A 393 -10.02 -39.25 6.68
C ASP A 393 -8.87 -39.14 5.67
N PHE A 394 -8.03 -40.19 5.59
CA PHE A 394 -6.92 -40.30 4.65
C PHE A 394 -7.39 -40.99 3.36
N GLU A 395 -7.82 -40.17 2.40
CA GLU A 395 -8.30 -40.62 1.11
C GLU A 395 -7.13 -40.99 0.20
N SER A 396 -6.99 -42.28 -0.09
CA SER A 396 -5.91 -42.79 -0.94
C SER A 396 -6.24 -42.61 -2.42
N ASN A 397 -5.25 -42.18 -3.19
CA ASN A 397 -5.33 -42.17 -4.66
C ASN A 397 -6.51 -41.35 -5.21
N LEU A 398 -6.85 -40.24 -4.53
CA LEU A 398 -7.98 -39.38 -4.88
C LEU A 398 -7.87 -38.83 -6.31
N TYR A 399 -6.64 -38.63 -6.79
CA TYR A 399 -6.33 -38.08 -8.11
C TYR A 399 -5.54 -39.02 -9.03
N GLY A 400 -5.35 -40.29 -8.66
CA GLY A 400 -4.60 -41.24 -9.50
C GLY A 400 -3.07 -41.17 -9.36
N ASP A 401 -2.56 -40.54 -8.30
CA ASP A 401 -1.14 -40.22 -8.07
C ASP A 401 -0.49 -41.03 -6.93
N ASP A 402 -1.17 -42.05 -6.40
CA ASP A 402 -0.70 -42.87 -5.26
C ASP A 402 -0.39 -42.07 -3.97
N ILE A 403 -0.85 -40.82 -3.87
CA ILE A 403 -0.73 -39.97 -2.68
C ILE A 403 -2.00 -40.09 -1.83
N ASN A 404 -1.83 -40.10 -0.51
CA ASN A 404 -2.94 -39.98 0.44
C ASN A 404 -3.21 -38.50 0.71
N TYR A 405 -4.48 -38.12 0.74
CA TYR A 405 -4.91 -36.76 1.02
C TYR A 405 -5.85 -36.70 2.20
N VAL A 406 -5.84 -35.59 2.92
CA VAL A 406 -6.91 -35.23 3.84
C VAL A 406 -7.67 -34.03 3.29
N CYS A 407 -9.01 -34.10 3.34
CA CYS A 407 -9.88 -33.07 2.76
C CYS A 407 -10.54 -32.23 3.85
N PHE A 408 -10.36 -30.91 3.78
CA PHE A 408 -11.06 -29.94 4.62
C PHE A 408 -12.10 -29.19 3.78
N TYR A 409 -13.33 -29.10 4.28
CA TYR A 409 -14.43 -28.40 3.59
C TYR A 409 -14.89 -27.21 4.40
N ILE A 410 -15.01 -26.06 3.74
CA ILE A 410 -15.27 -24.74 4.33
C ILE A 410 -16.56 -24.19 3.71
N ASP A 411 -17.44 -23.66 4.55
CA ASP A 411 -18.64 -22.95 4.12
C ASP A 411 -18.33 -21.47 3.91
N VAL A 412 -18.70 -20.93 2.75
CA VAL A 412 -18.33 -19.58 2.30
C VAL A 412 -19.30 -18.50 2.84
N GLN A 413 -20.27 -18.85 3.71
CA GLN A 413 -21.41 -17.97 4.04
C GLN A 413 -21.08 -16.62 4.77
N SER A 414 -21.29 -15.52 4.03
CA SER A 414 -21.81 -14.18 4.43
C SER A 414 -21.02 -13.23 5.32
N SER A 415 -19.71 -13.40 5.50
CA SER A 415 -18.84 -12.26 5.82
C SER A 415 -17.70 -12.18 4.81
N SER A 416 -17.39 -10.97 4.36
CA SER A 416 -16.27 -10.67 3.46
C SER A 416 -14.89 -10.95 4.07
N ASP A 417 -14.82 -11.55 5.26
CA ASP A 417 -13.63 -11.76 6.08
C ASP A 417 -13.69 -13.11 6.84
N ILE A 418 -14.19 -14.19 6.23
CA ILE A 418 -14.03 -15.52 6.83
C ILE A 418 -12.53 -15.85 6.79
N LYS A 419 -11.85 -15.64 7.91
CA LYS A 419 -10.51 -16.20 8.11
C LYS A 419 -10.69 -17.65 8.53
N GLN A 420 -10.10 -18.58 7.80
CA GLN A 420 -10.15 -20.00 8.14
C GLN A 420 -8.72 -20.51 8.31
N TYR A 421 -8.47 -21.17 9.43
CA TYR A 421 -7.18 -21.74 9.76
C TYR A 421 -7.27 -23.27 9.83
N ILE A 422 -6.27 -23.92 9.26
CA ILE A 422 -6.04 -25.38 9.34
C ILE A 422 -4.66 -25.57 9.95
N ILE A 423 -4.58 -26.25 11.08
CA ILE A 423 -3.32 -26.61 11.72
C ILE A 423 -3.27 -28.13 11.79
N ILE A 424 -2.17 -28.72 11.35
CA ILE A 424 -2.00 -30.18 11.29
C ILE A 424 -0.70 -30.56 11.98
N ASP A 425 -0.82 -31.37 13.02
CA ASP A 425 0.28 -32.14 13.58
C ASP A 425 0.22 -33.56 13.00
N TRP A 426 1.17 -33.87 12.12
CA TRP A 426 1.18 -35.11 11.35
C TRP A 426 1.70 -36.31 12.15
N ASP A 427 2.56 -36.10 13.15
CA ASP A 427 3.13 -37.17 13.95
C ASP A 427 2.53 -37.23 15.37
N GLY A 428 1.78 -36.21 15.77
CA GLY A 428 1.01 -36.16 17.01
C GLY A 428 1.89 -36.13 18.26
N ASN A 429 3.17 -35.81 18.10
CA ASN A 429 4.12 -35.76 19.20
C ASN A 429 4.75 -34.36 19.27
N ASP A 430 5.01 -33.87 20.49
CA ASP A 430 5.55 -32.52 20.73
C ASP A 430 7.00 -32.31 20.18
N ALA A 431 7.56 -33.27 19.41
CA ALA A 431 8.91 -33.13 18.84
C ALA A 431 8.93 -32.39 17.51
N SER A 432 7.81 -32.36 16.77
CA SER A 432 7.66 -31.58 15.54
C SER A 432 6.69 -30.43 15.75
N GLU A 433 6.99 -29.26 15.18
CA GLU A 433 6.03 -28.15 15.21
C GLU A 433 4.90 -28.42 14.21
N PRO A 434 3.64 -28.15 14.60
CA PRO A 434 2.50 -28.38 13.72
C PRO A 434 2.54 -27.43 12.53
N VAL A 435 2.07 -27.91 11.37
CA VAL A 435 2.03 -27.12 10.15
C VAL A 435 0.79 -26.23 10.15
N LYS A 436 0.94 -24.94 9.86
CA LYS A 436 -0.14 -23.95 9.96
C LYS A 436 -0.51 -23.39 8.59
N TYR A 437 -1.80 -23.36 8.29
CA TYR A 437 -2.36 -22.82 7.07
C TYR A 437 -3.44 -21.78 7.37
N TYR A 438 -3.40 -20.68 6.63
CA TYR A 438 -4.51 -19.75 6.44
C TYR A 438 -5.15 -20.03 5.08
N VAL A 439 -6.47 -20.13 5.03
CA VAL A 439 -7.20 -20.35 3.77
C VAL A 439 -7.81 -19.05 3.29
N ASP A 440 -7.33 -18.58 2.16
CA ASP A 440 -7.84 -17.42 1.44
C ASP A 440 -8.98 -17.84 0.50
N LEU A 441 -10.15 -17.26 0.72
CA LEU A 441 -11.39 -17.53 -0.02
C LEU A 441 -11.85 -16.33 -0.86
N ARG A 442 -11.02 -15.29 -1.01
CA ARG A 442 -11.39 -14.06 -1.73
C ARG A 442 -11.80 -14.30 -3.18
N ASP A 443 -11.28 -15.38 -3.79
CA ASP A 443 -11.57 -15.78 -5.17
C ASP A 443 -12.58 -16.93 -5.27
N VAL A 444 -13.36 -17.17 -4.22
CA VAL A 444 -14.48 -18.12 -4.22
C VAL A 444 -15.80 -17.39 -4.47
N ILE A 445 -16.36 -17.57 -5.66
CA ILE A 445 -17.60 -16.95 -6.11
C ILE A 445 -18.77 -17.94 -6.02
N CYS A 446 -19.77 -17.60 -5.20
CA CYS A 446 -21.03 -18.34 -5.13
C CYS A 446 -21.92 -18.04 -6.34
N ASN A 447 -22.84 -18.95 -6.70
CA ASN A 447 -23.73 -18.79 -7.86
C ASN A 447 -24.74 -17.62 -7.76
N ASN A 448 -24.79 -16.94 -6.62
CA ASN A 448 -25.56 -15.73 -6.34
C ASN A 448 -24.67 -14.52 -6.00
N GLY A 449 -23.35 -14.64 -6.19
CA GLY A 449 -22.37 -13.60 -5.92
C GLY A 449 -22.03 -12.74 -7.14
N GLU A 450 -21.07 -11.84 -6.96
CA GLU A 450 -20.52 -10.99 -8.02
C GLU A 450 -19.06 -11.40 -8.29
N CYS A 451 -18.64 -11.28 -9.54
CA CYS A 451 -17.24 -11.36 -9.97
C CYS A 451 -16.67 -9.95 -10.14
N VAL A 452 -15.40 -9.77 -9.82
CA VAL A 452 -14.66 -8.53 -10.11
C VAL A 452 -13.80 -8.75 -11.34
N VAL A 453 -13.95 -7.88 -12.34
CA VAL A 453 -13.07 -7.83 -13.51
C VAL A 453 -12.17 -6.60 -13.40
N THR A 454 -10.87 -6.83 -13.35
CA THR A 454 -9.84 -5.79 -13.22
C THR A 454 -9.08 -5.65 -14.53
N TYR A 455 -8.84 -4.42 -14.96
CA TYR A 455 -8.13 -4.09 -16.19
C TYR A 455 -6.73 -3.56 -15.88
N TYR A 456 -5.74 -4.02 -16.64
CA TYR A 456 -4.33 -3.64 -16.52
C TYR A 456 -3.75 -3.17 -17.86
N ASP A 457 -2.90 -2.13 -17.85
CA ASP A 457 -2.01 -1.78 -18.98
C ASP A 457 -0.57 -1.92 -18.53
N ASN A 458 0.20 -2.80 -19.20
CA ASN A 458 1.61 -3.02 -18.91
C ASN A 458 1.89 -3.35 -17.43
N GLY A 459 1.02 -4.16 -16.80
CA GLY A 459 1.10 -4.53 -15.38
C GLY A 459 0.56 -3.48 -14.41
N SER A 460 0.21 -2.27 -14.86
CA SER A 460 -0.39 -1.23 -14.02
C SER A 460 -1.91 -1.32 -14.01
N TYR A 461 -2.51 -1.21 -12.82
CA TYR A 461 -3.96 -1.15 -12.65
C TYR A 461 -4.56 0.04 -13.40
N VAL A 462 -5.65 -0.20 -14.13
CA VAL A 462 -6.41 0.82 -14.86
C VAL A 462 -7.76 1.06 -14.17
N SER A 463 -8.57 0.03 -14.05
CA SER A 463 -9.93 0.11 -13.46
C SER A 463 -10.46 -1.27 -13.09
N SER A 464 -11.59 -1.34 -12.40
CA SER A 464 -12.32 -2.58 -12.18
C SER A 464 -13.83 -2.39 -12.30
N VAL A 465 -14.54 -3.48 -12.56
CA VAL A 465 -16.01 -3.55 -12.64
C VAL A 465 -16.52 -4.78 -11.91
N SER A 466 -17.58 -4.61 -11.11
CA SER A 466 -18.31 -5.73 -10.52
C SER A 466 -19.42 -6.18 -11.45
N ILE A 467 -19.59 -7.49 -11.62
CA ILE A 467 -20.60 -8.11 -12.48
C ILE A 467 -21.22 -9.33 -11.80
N ASP A 468 -22.53 -9.51 -11.93
CA ASP A 468 -23.21 -10.71 -11.43
C ASP A 468 -22.59 -11.99 -12.02
N TYR A 469 -22.40 -13.00 -11.17
CA TYR A 469 -21.96 -14.32 -11.60
C TYR A 469 -22.79 -14.85 -12.79
N GLY A 470 -22.12 -15.41 -13.78
CA GLY A 470 -22.72 -15.99 -14.98
C GLY A 470 -23.27 -14.95 -15.96
N SER A 471 -22.99 -13.65 -15.76
CA SER A 471 -23.31 -12.61 -16.73
C SER A 471 -22.15 -12.37 -17.70
N LYS A 472 -22.47 -11.75 -18.84
CA LYS A 472 -21.48 -11.39 -19.85
C LYS A 472 -20.87 -10.03 -19.57
N LEU A 473 -19.55 -9.95 -19.66
CA LEU A 473 -18.84 -8.69 -19.53
C LEU A 473 -19.18 -7.78 -20.72
N THR A 474 -19.66 -6.58 -20.44
CA THR A 474 -19.83 -5.57 -21.49
C THR A 474 -18.46 -5.05 -21.88
N LYS A 475 -18.10 -5.19 -23.16
CA LYS A 475 -16.80 -4.73 -23.67
C LYS A 475 -16.62 -3.23 -23.37
N PRO A 476 -15.55 -2.82 -22.67
CA PRO A 476 -15.26 -1.41 -22.45
C PRO A 476 -14.83 -0.74 -23.76
N SER A 477 -14.85 0.59 -23.79
CA SER A 477 -14.23 1.35 -24.89
C SER A 477 -12.75 0.96 -25.01
N ASP A 478 -12.27 0.77 -26.25
CA ASP A 478 -10.87 0.40 -26.48
C ASP A 478 -9.97 1.53 -25.93
N PRO A 479 -9.00 1.22 -25.04
CA PRO A 479 -8.10 2.22 -24.51
C PRO A 479 -7.25 2.83 -25.64
N ILE A 480 -6.68 4.01 -25.42
CA ILE A 480 -5.86 4.71 -26.43
C ILE A 480 -4.44 4.94 -25.92
N LYS A 481 -3.43 4.44 -26.66
CA LYS A 481 -2.00 4.64 -26.39
C LYS A 481 -1.31 5.29 -27.59
N SER A 482 -0.62 6.41 -27.35
CA SER A 482 0.05 7.18 -28.40
C SER A 482 1.14 6.34 -29.09
N GLY A 483 1.14 6.31 -30.43
CA GLY A 483 2.08 5.49 -31.20
C GLY A 483 1.69 4.00 -31.33
N TYR A 484 0.59 3.55 -30.74
CA TYR A 484 0.13 2.15 -30.80
C TYR A 484 -1.36 2.03 -31.20
N ASN A 485 -1.73 0.89 -31.75
CA ASN A 485 -3.11 0.43 -31.95
C ASN A 485 -3.46 -0.56 -30.83
N PHE A 486 -4.64 -0.43 -30.24
CA PHE A 486 -5.14 -1.41 -29.27
C PHE A 486 -5.49 -2.71 -30.01
N ALA A 487 -4.90 -3.82 -29.59
CA ALA A 487 -5.08 -5.13 -30.22
C ALA A 487 -6.15 -5.97 -29.52
N GLY A 488 -6.41 -5.73 -28.23
CA GLY A 488 -7.42 -6.44 -27.46
C GLY A 488 -7.06 -6.57 -25.98
N TRP A 489 -8.01 -7.09 -25.21
CA TRP A 489 -7.82 -7.50 -23.83
C TRP A 489 -7.44 -8.99 -23.77
N TYR A 490 -6.54 -9.34 -22.88
CA TYR A 490 -5.97 -10.68 -22.73
C TYR A 490 -6.11 -11.17 -21.29
N VAL A 491 -6.27 -12.46 -21.07
CA VAL A 491 -6.44 -13.04 -19.72
C VAL A 491 -5.11 -13.35 -19.02
N ASP A 492 -3.99 -13.15 -19.71
CA ASP A 492 -2.63 -13.40 -19.24
C ASP A 492 -1.71 -12.20 -19.49
N GLU A 493 -0.72 -12.00 -18.61
CA GLU A 493 0.25 -10.91 -18.67
C GLU A 493 1.20 -11.01 -19.88
N GLU A 494 1.42 -12.23 -20.38
CA GLU A 494 2.22 -12.51 -21.58
C GLU A 494 1.47 -12.14 -22.88
N LEU A 495 0.20 -11.74 -22.78
CA LEU A 495 -0.65 -11.28 -23.88
C LEU A 495 -0.80 -12.33 -24.99
N THR A 496 -0.98 -13.59 -24.59
CA THR A 496 -1.07 -14.76 -25.47
C THR A 496 -2.51 -15.20 -25.75
N THR A 497 -3.40 -15.11 -24.76
CA THR A 497 -4.80 -15.56 -24.79
C THR A 497 -5.75 -14.37 -24.74
N ALA A 498 -6.36 -14.02 -25.87
CA ALA A 498 -7.33 -12.93 -25.94
C ALA A 498 -8.64 -13.29 -25.22
N TYR A 499 -9.22 -12.31 -24.52
CA TYR A 499 -10.51 -12.49 -23.85
C TYR A 499 -11.68 -12.39 -24.84
N ASP A 500 -12.62 -13.34 -24.73
CA ASP A 500 -13.85 -13.37 -25.52
C ASP A 500 -15.04 -12.81 -24.72
N PHE A 501 -15.48 -11.59 -25.08
CA PHE A 501 -16.62 -10.90 -24.45
C PHE A 501 -17.98 -11.58 -24.72
N SER A 502 -18.03 -12.67 -25.49
CA SER A 502 -19.23 -13.47 -25.68
C SER A 502 -19.39 -14.58 -24.64
N GLU A 503 -18.36 -14.88 -23.86
CA GLU A 503 -18.37 -15.87 -22.79
C GLU A 503 -18.95 -15.28 -21.49
N ASP A 504 -19.54 -16.15 -20.67
CA ASP A 504 -20.05 -15.78 -19.35
C ASP A 504 -18.89 -15.71 -18.33
N VAL A 505 -18.99 -14.83 -17.35
CA VAL A 505 -17.96 -14.67 -16.30
C VAL A 505 -18.34 -15.48 -15.06
N TYR A 506 -17.49 -16.42 -14.66
CA TYR A 506 -17.72 -17.29 -13.50
C TYR A 506 -16.71 -17.12 -12.37
N ASN A 507 -15.57 -16.45 -12.61
CA ASN A 507 -14.53 -16.15 -11.62
C ASN A 507 -14.18 -14.65 -11.67
N ASN A 508 -13.43 -14.15 -10.69
CA ASN A 508 -12.70 -12.89 -10.85
C ASN A 508 -11.76 -12.97 -12.07
N LEU A 509 -11.58 -11.87 -12.79
CA LEU A 509 -10.77 -11.82 -14.01
C LEU A 509 -9.82 -10.63 -13.99
N ASN A 510 -8.56 -10.88 -14.36
CA ASN A 510 -7.60 -9.83 -14.69
C ASN A 510 -7.45 -9.78 -16.22
N LEU A 511 -7.69 -8.62 -16.81
CA LEU A 511 -7.62 -8.38 -18.24
C LEU A 511 -6.50 -7.39 -18.58
N TYR A 512 -5.57 -7.81 -19.43
CA TYR A 512 -4.36 -7.06 -19.79
C TYR A 512 -4.46 -6.50 -21.21
N ALA A 513 -4.15 -5.21 -21.37
CA ALA A 513 -4.20 -4.51 -22.64
C ALA A 513 -3.01 -4.90 -23.54
N LYS A 514 -3.29 -5.33 -24.78
CA LYS A 514 -2.26 -5.54 -25.81
C LYS A 514 -2.22 -4.40 -26.82
N TRP A 515 -1.00 -4.03 -27.21
CA TRP A 515 -0.73 -2.91 -28.10
C TRP A 515 0.16 -3.32 -29.27
N GLU A 516 -0.17 -2.85 -30.47
CA GLU A 516 0.66 -2.97 -31.68
C GLU A 516 1.21 -1.62 -32.09
N VAL A 517 2.52 -1.52 -32.36
CA VAL A 517 3.13 -0.25 -32.80
C VAL A 517 2.48 0.20 -34.12
N LYS A 518 2.02 1.46 -34.17
CA LYS A 518 1.51 2.06 -35.41
C LYS A 518 2.67 2.14 -36.43
N PRO A 519 2.47 1.68 -37.68
CA PRO A 519 3.53 1.72 -38.68
C PRO A 519 3.96 3.17 -38.92
N SER A 520 5.21 3.48 -38.57
CA SER A 520 5.79 4.80 -38.72
C SER A 520 5.90 5.14 -40.21
N GLY A 521 5.13 6.13 -40.65
CA GLY A 521 5.27 6.72 -41.97
C GLY A 521 6.67 7.34 -42.10
N SER A 522 7.44 6.86 -43.07
CA SER A 522 8.79 7.34 -43.40
C SER A 522 8.85 8.87 -43.54
N GLY A 523 9.66 9.53 -42.71
CA GLY A 523 9.90 10.97 -42.82
C GLY A 523 10.74 11.62 -41.71
N GLY A 524 12.02 11.27 -41.59
CA GLY A 524 13.11 12.20 -41.20
C GLY A 524 13.20 12.77 -39.77
N GLY A 525 13.76 11.99 -38.85
CA GLY A 525 14.93 12.35 -38.01
C GLY A 525 14.82 13.35 -36.85
N VAL A 526 14.75 12.83 -35.61
CA VAL A 526 15.67 13.07 -34.46
C VAL A 526 15.62 11.79 -33.60
N PRO A 527 16.73 11.28 -33.02
CA PRO A 527 16.66 10.09 -32.16
C PRO A 527 15.98 10.45 -30.83
N VAL A 528 14.79 9.90 -30.59
CA VAL A 528 14.17 9.90 -29.25
C VAL A 528 14.65 8.68 -28.48
N THR A 529 15.28 8.96 -27.34
CA THR A 529 15.67 8.00 -26.30
C THR A 529 14.42 7.28 -25.74
N PRO A 530 14.56 6.03 -25.27
CA PRO A 530 13.43 5.25 -24.74
C PRO A 530 12.75 5.96 -23.54
N PRO A 531 11.43 5.82 -23.35
CA PRO A 531 10.74 6.43 -22.22
C PRO A 531 11.18 5.78 -20.91
N VAL A 532 11.52 6.64 -19.95
CA VAL A 532 11.73 6.33 -18.54
C VAL A 532 10.35 6.16 -17.89
N THR A 533 10.15 5.07 -17.17
CA THR A 533 9.04 4.84 -16.23
C THR A 533 9.03 5.95 -15.16
N PRO A 534 7.92 6.67 -14.93
CA PRO A 534 7.82 7.53 -13.75
C PRO A 534 7.47 6.69 -12.51
N ASP A 535 8.48 6.09 -11.87
CA ASP A 535 8.42 5.64 -10.47
C ASP A 535 8.78 6.80 -9.52
N THR A 536 8.12 7.94 -9.69
CA THR A 536 8.27 9.04 -8.72
C THR A 536 7.05 9.04 -7.82
N PRO A 537 7.22 8.81 -6.50
CA PRO A 537 6.15 9.08 -5.53
C PRO A 537 5.62 10.50 -5.76
N LYS A 538 4.30 10.67 -5.82
CA LYS A 538 3.68 11.99 -5.93
C LYS A 538 4.17 12.85 -4.77
N GLU A 539 4.78 14.00 -5.05
CA GLU A 539 5.20 14.93 -4.01
C GLU A 539 3.98 15.38 -3.19
N PRO A 540 4.01 15.30 -1.85
CA PRO A 540 2.88 15.71 -1.03
C PRO A 540 2.68 17.23 -1.10
N VAL A 541 1.42 17.65 -1.16
CA VAL A 541 1.02 19.05 -1.07
C VAL A 541 0.91 19.43 0.41
N ILE A 542 1.90 20.18 0.89
CA ILE A 542 1.97 20.65 2.28
C ILE A 542 1.53 22.13 2.32
N PRO A 543 0.39 22.46 2.95
CA PRO A 543 -0.08 23.82 3.08
C PRO A 543 0.77 24.64 4.06
N ASP A 544 0.77 25.97 3.89
CA ASP A 544 1.34 26.91 4.84
C ASP A 544 0.54 26.97 6.16
N SER A 545 1.02 27.77 7.12
CA SER A 545 0.36 27.90 8.43
C SER A 545 -1.05 28.51 8.39
N ASN A 546 -1.48 29.06 7.26
CA ASN A 546 -2.83 29.58 7.05
C ASN A 546 -3.72 28.61 6.23
N GLY A 547 -3.19 27.45 5.83
CA GLY A 547 -3.89 26.46 5.02
C GLY A 547 -3.79 26.70 3.52
N ASN A 548 -2.87 27.54 3.04
CA ASN A 548 -2.73 27.84 1.61
C ASN A 548 -1.58 27.04 0.98
N ALA A 549 -1.74 26.56 -0.25
CA ALA A 549 -0.64 26.00 -1.04
C ALA A 549 -0.50 26.70 -2.39
N GLU A 550 0.73 26.89 -2.85
CA GLU A 550 1.03 27.37 -4.20
C GLU A 550 1.52 26.21 -5.05
N ILE A 551 0.86 25.95 -6.18
CA ILE A 551 1.17 24.86 -7.09
C ILE A 551 1.82 25.41 -8.35
N LYS A 552 2.92 24.80 -8.76
CA LYS A 552 3.66 25.14 -9.97
C LYS A 552 3.56 24.01 -10.97
N VAL A 553 3.21 24.36 -12.20
CA VAL A 553 3.08 23.38 -13.28
C VAL A 553 3.81 23.91 -14.51
N ASP A 554 5.01 23.37 -14.75
CA ASP A 554 5.74 23.62 -16.00
C ASP A 554 5.25 22.71 -17.13
N ASP A 555 5.79 22.89 -18.35
CA ASP A 555 5.42 22.11 -19.53
C ASP A 555 5.54 20.60 -19.28
N LYS A 556 6.61 20.16 -18.62
CA LYS A 556 6.86 18.74 -18.33
C LYS A 556 5.83 18.21 -17.35
N LYS A 557 5.55 18.94 -16.27
CA LYS A 557 4.57 18.52 -15.26
C LYS A 557 3.17 18.49 -15.85
N ALA A 558 2.82 19.43 -16.72
CA ALA A 558 1.54 19.41 -17.43
C ALA A 558 1.40 18.15 -18.30
N GLU A 559 2.42 17.80 -19.09
CA GLU A 559 2.43 16.57 -19.89
C GLU A 559 2.32 15.30 -19.01
N GLU A 560 3.01 15.27 -17.87
CA GLU A 560 2.91 14.17 -16.89
C GLU A 560 1.50 14.03 -16.32
N LEU A 561 0.87 15.13 -15.90
CA LEU A 561 -0.49 15.13 -15.36
C LEU A 561 -1.52 14.70 -16.40
N VAL A 562 -1.37 15.14 -17.66
CA VAL A 562 -2.21 14.67 -18.77
C VAL A 562 -1.97 13.19 -19.04
N HIS A 563 -0.72 12.74 -19.06
CA HIS A 563 -0.40 11.33 -19.25
C HIS A 563 -0.99 10.46 -18.14
N GLU A 564 -0.91 10.89 -16.89
CA GLU A 564 -1.47 10.21 -15.73
C GLU A 564 -2.99 10.09 -15.82
N ALA A 565 -3.68 11.21 -16.10
CA ALA A 565 -5.13 11.21 -16.26
C ALA A 565 -5.59 10.28 -17.40
N VAL A 566 -4.95 10.37 -18.57
CA VAL A 566 -5.30 9.52 -19.72
C VAL A 566 -4.99 8.04 -19.44
N SER A 567 -3.89 7.74 -18.73
CA SER A 567 -3.47 6.36 -18.45
C SER A 567 -4.34 5.70 -17.37
N SER A 568 -4.86 6.48 -16.41
CA SER A 568 -5.84 5.99 -15.42
C SER A 568 -7.26 5.88 -15.98
N GLY A 569 -7.51 6.29 -17.22
CA GLY A 569 -8.84 6.35 -17.83
C GLY A 569 -9.70 7.50 -17.31
N SER A 570 -9.11 8.44 -16.56
CA SER A 570 -9.77 9.68 -16.15
C SER A 570 -9.89 10.65 -17.32
N ASN A 571 -11.05 11.31 -17.44
CA ASN A 571 -11.23 12.45 -18.33
C ASN A 571 -10.91 13.79 -17.65
N THR A 572 -10.39 13.76 -16.42
CA THR A 572 -10.08 14.93 -15.60
C THR A 572 -8.61 14.94 -15.22
N VAL A 573 -7.93 16.06 -15.48
CA VAL A 573 -6.54 16.30 -15.03
C VAL A 573 -6.55 16.83 -13.61
N GLU A 574 -6.00 16.06 -12.67
CA GLU A 574 -5.91 16.45 -11.26
C GLU A 574 -4.68 17.33 -11.03
N ILE A 575 -4.87 18.65 -10.88
CA ILE A 575 -3.77 19.59 -10.55
C ILE A 575 -3.33 19.38 -9.10
N VAL A 576 -4.30 19.11 -8.21
CA VAL A 576 -4.08 18.70 -6.83
C VAL A 576 -4.98 17.50 -6.56
N ASN A 577 -4.37 16.34 -6.28
CA ASN A 577 -5.06 15.14 -5.88
C ASN A 577 -5.31 15.17 -4.36
N LYS A 578 -6.52 14.80 -3.92
CA LYS A 578 -6.91 14.82 -2.51
C LYS A 578 -6.01 13.97 -1.60
N ASP A 579 -5.56 12.81 -2.08
CA ASP A 579 -4.71 11.87 -1.33
C ASP A 579 -3.27 12.36 -1.18
N SER A 580 -2.87 13.39 -1.95
CA SER A 580 -1.55 14.02 -1.82
C SER A 580 -1.48 15.12 -0.76
N ILE A 581 -2.60 15.48 -0.12
CA ILE A 581 -2.65 16.60 0.83
C ILE A 581 -2.23 16.15 2.22
N GLU A 582 -1.17 16.76 2.77
CA GLU A 582 -0.72 16.55 4.15
C GLU A 582 -1.06 17.77 5.02
N GLY A 583 -2.20 17.72 5.71
CA GLY A 583 -2.68 18.80 6.60
C GLY A 583 -4.03 19.36 6.19
N THR A 584 -4.36 20.56 6.66
CA THR A 584 -5.61 21.26 6.31
C THR A 584 -5.35 22.29 5.21
N LEU A 585 -5.65 21.92 3.98
CA LEU A 585 -5.58 22.78 2.79
C LEU A 585 -6.95 23.44 2.57
N THR A 586 -6.99 24.76 2.67
CA THR A 586 -8.20 25.59 2.50
C THR A 586 -8.21 26.35 1.18
N SER A 587 -7.03 26.65 0.62
CA SER A 587 -6.91 27.30 -0.69
C SER A 587 -5.70 26.80 -1.49
N VAL A 588 -5.87 26.77 -2.81
CA VAL A 588 -4.82 26.45 -3.79
C VAL A 588 -4.61 27.64 -4.71
N THR A 589 -3.38 28.12 -4.80
CA THR A 589 -2.98 29.19 -5.73
C THR A 589 -2.21 28.61 -6.90
N VAL A 590 -2.64 28.91 -8.12
CA VAL A 590 -1.94 28.54 -9.35
C VAL A 590 -1.68 29.80 -10.18
N SER A 591 -0.48 29.94 -10.74
CA SER A 591 -0.19 31.08 -11.62
C SER A 591 -1.01 30.99 -12.92
N VAL A 592 -1.40 32.13 -13.49
CA VAL A 592 -2.15 32.14 -14.76
C VAL A 592 -1.30 31.55 -15.89
N SER A 593 0.02 31.74 -15.86
CA SER A 593 0.93 31.12 -16.84
C SER A 593 0.91 29.60 -16.78
N ASP A 594 0.85 29.01 -15.60
CA ASP A 594 0.84 27.55 -15.44
C ASP A 594 -0.53 26.97 -15.86
N LEU A 595 -1.62 27.68 -15.55
CA LEU A 595 -2.96 27.32 -16.04
C LEU A 595 -3.08 27.45 -17.56
N GLU A 596 -2.43 28.44 -18.17
CA GLU A 596 -2.32 28.53 -19.64
C GLU A 596 -1.56 27.33 -20.22
N THR A 597 -0.47 26.90 -19.57
CA THR A 597 0.29 25.72 -19.98
C THR A 597 -0.60 24.48 -19.96
N ILE A 598 -1.33 24.25 -18.86
CA ILE A 598 -2.28 23.13 -18.76
C ILE A 598 -3.37 23.24 -19.83
N SER A 599 -3.98 24.42 -19.96
CA SER A 599 -5.06 24.69 -20.93
C SER A 599 -4.62 24.37 -22.37
N LYS A 600 -3.42 24.80 -22.78
CA LYS A 600 -2.85 24.49 -24.11
C LYS A 600 -2.57 23.01 -24.29
N THR A 601 -2.07 22.33 -23.25
CA THR A 601 -1.77 20.89 -23.30
C THR A 601 -3.04 20.04 -23.45
N ILE A 602 -4.16 20.47 -22.84
CA ILE A 602 -5.44 19.74 -22.91
C ILE A 602 -6.37 20.19 -24.06
N GLU A 603 -6.16 21.36 -24.65
CA GLU A 603 -7.08 21.98 -25.64
C GLU A 603 -7.52 21.03 -26.76
N ASN A 604 -6.55 20.31 -27.36
CA ASN A 604 -6.79 19.39 -28.45
C ASN A 604 -6.87 17.92 -28.02
N ASN A 605 -6.73 17.65 -26.72
CA ASN A 605 -6.82 16.31 -26.17
C ASN A 605 -8.31 15.86 -26.15
N GLN A 606 -8.61 14.76 -26.83
CA GLN A 606 -9.97 14.23 -26.95
C GLN A 606 -10.41 13.37 -25.76
N ASN A 607 -9.47 13.02 -24.87
CA ASN A 607 -9.73 12.18 -23.71
C ASN A 607 -9.92 13.01 -22.43
N ILE A 608 -9.47 14.27 -22.43
CA ILE A 608 -9.57 15.17 -21.28
C ILE A 608 -10.66 16.20 -21.54
N ASP A 609 -11.61 16.26 -20.61
CA ASP A 609 -12.75 17.17 -20.64
C ASP A 609 -12.61 18.27 -19.58
N SER A 610 -11.93 17.99 -18.46
CA SER A 610 -11.85 18.88 -17.31
C SER A 610 -10.50 18.87 -16.60
N VAL A 611 -10.30 19.86 -15.74
CA VAL A 611 -9.26 19.90 -14.71
C VAL A 611 -9.91 19.88 -13.33
N SER A 612 -9.25 19.34 -12.33
CA SER A 612 -9.70 19.43 -10.94
C SER A 612 -8.65 19.95 -9.98
N ILE A 613 -9.12 20.64 -8.94
CA ILE A 613 -8.32 21.17 -7.84
C ILE A 613 -8.99 20.76 -6.53
N ALA A 614 -8.33 19.87 -5.77
CA ALA A 614 -8.79 19.47 -4.45
C ALA A 614 -8.25 20.38 -3.32
N THR A 615 -9.09 20.58 -2.31
CA THR A 615 -8.73 21.05 -0.96
C THR A 615 -9.09 19.96 0.04
N SER A 616 -8.80 20.16 1.34
CA SER A 616 -9.22 19.21 2.37
C SER A 616 -10.75 19.06 2.46
N GLU A 617 -11.50 20.13 2.15
CA GLU A 617 -12.95 20.19 2.33
C GLU A 617 -13.75 19.85 1.07
N GLY A 618 -13.11 19.75 -0.10
CA GLY A 618 -13.80 19.40 -1.34
C GLY A 618 -12.96 19.64 -2.58
N GLU A 619 -13.57 19.45 -3.74
CA GLU A 619 -12.90 19.52 -5.04
C GLU A 619 -13.71 20.38 -6.00
N VAL A 620 -12.99 21.22 -6.76
CA VAL A 620 -13.54 22.04 -7.83
C VAL A 620 -13.12 21.43 -9.16
N ILE A 621 -14.09 21.10 -10.01
CA ILE A 621 -13.88 20.49 -11.34
C ILE A 621 -14.36 21.47 -12.41
N ILE A 622 -13.49 21.79 -13.36
CA ILE A 622 -13.69 22.85 -14.35
C ILE A 622 -13.47 22.26 -15.74
N GLU A 623 -14.50 22.31 -16.60
CA GLU A 623 -14.37 21.92 -18.01
C GLU A 623 -13.31 22.77 -18.73
N LYS A 624 -12.59 22.18 -19.69
CA LYS A 624 -11.48 22.83 -20.39
C LYS A 624 -11.87 24.15 -21.09
N GLU A 625 -13.08 24.26 -21.64
CA GLU A 625 -13.53 25.53 -22.24
C GLU A 625 -13.90 26.58 -21.18
N VAL A 626 -14.37 26.15 -20.01
CA VAL A 626 -14.64 27.07 -18.88
C VAL A 626 -13.32 27.58 -18.32
N LEU A 627 -12.32 26.70 -18.17
CA LEU A 627 -10.97 27.07 -17.74
C LEU A 627 -10.36 28.10 -18.69
N ALA A 628 -10.41 27.85 -20.00
CA ALA A 628 -9.94 28.79 -21.01
C ALA A 628 -10.66 30.15 -20.90
N GLY A 629 -11.98 30.13 -20.69
CA GLY A 629 -12.77 31.34 -20.48
C GLY A 629 -12.39 32.12 -19.22
N ILE A 630 -12.07 31.45 -18.11
CA ILE A 630 -11.61 32.12 -16.87
C ILE A 630 -10.25 32.78 -17.12
N ILE A 631 -9.33 32.10 -17.80
CA ILE A 631 -7.98 32.59 -18.12
C ILE A 631 -8.05 33.81 -19.06
N GLU A 632 -8.86 33.75 -20.13
CA GLU A 632 -8.98 34.83 -21.11
C GLU A 632 -9.62 36.11 -20.55
N ASN A 633 -10.41 36.00 -19.48
CA ASN A 633 -11.17 37.10 -18.89
C ASN A 633 -10.46 37.76 -17.68
N THR A 634 -9.18 37.44 -17.41
CA THR A 634 -8.44 38.03 -16.29
C THR A 634 -7.06 38.56 -16.68
N ASP A 635 -6.67 39.69 -16.10
CA ASP A 635 -5.31 40.25 -16.17
C ASP A 635 -4.46 39.89 -14.93
N ALA A 636 -4.96 39.00 -14.06
CA ALA A 636 -4.29 38.62 -12.83
C ALA A 636 -3.05 37.74 -13.08
N GLY A 637 -2.08 37.78 -12.15
CA GLY A 637 -0.92 36.89 -12.21
C GLY A 637 -1.18 35.46 -11.71
N SER A 638 -2.22 35.27 -10.90
CA SER A 638 -2.60 33.99 -10.31
C SER A 638 -4.11 33.91 -10.04
N ILE A 639 -4.60 32.67 -9.91
CA ILE A 639 -5.97 32.34 -9.52
C ILE A 639 -5.90 31.49 -8.25
N VAL A 640 -6.78 31.80 -7.30
CA VAL A 640 -6.93 31.09 -6.03
C VAL A 640 -8.25 30.33 -6.04
N PHE A 641 -8.21 29.04 -5.73
CA PHE A 641 -9.37 28.16 -5.57
C PHE A 641 -9.56 27.88 -4.07
N GLU A 642 -10.74 28.19 -3.54
CA GLU A 642 -11.10 28.02 -2.13
C GLU A 642 -12.33 27.12 -1.98
N VAL A 643 -12.22 26.09 -1.15
CA VAL A 643 -13.35 25.30 -0.65
C VAL A 643 -13.15 25.17 0.85
N ILE A 644 -14.03 25.81 1.63
CA ILE A 644 -13.83 26.05 3.07
C ILE A 644 -15.09 25.70 3.84
N ASP A 645 -14.98 25.03 4.99
CA ASP A 645 -16.09 24.91 5.95
C ASP A 645 -16.54 26.32 6.40
N ALA A 646 -17.78 26.66 6.08
CA ALA A 646 -18.34 27.98 6.26
C ALA A 646 -19.06 28.18 7.59
N LYS A 647 -19.04 27.19 8.50
CA LYS A 647 -19.84 27.23 9.73
C LYS A 647 -19.59 28.48 10.57
N ASP A 648 -18.34 28.94 10.63
CA ASP A 648 -17.94 30.16 11.35
C ASP A 648 -17.94 31.42 10.47
N ARG A 649 -18.29 31.29 9.19
CA ARG A 649 -18.36 32.37 8.19
C ARG A 649 -19.80 32.77 7.83
N LEU A 650 -20.79 32.32 8.61
CA LEU A 650 -22.20 32.64 8.40
C LEU A 650 -22.61 33.95 9.08
N ASN A 651 -23.49 34.71 8.42
CA ASN A 651 -24.18 35.84 9.05
C ASN A 651 -25.37 35.38 9.92
N GLU A 652 -25.96 36.31 10.68
CA GLU A 652 -27.03 35.98 11.64
C GLU A 652 -28.33 35.45 10.98
N GLU A 653 -28.64 35.82 9.74
CA GLU A 653 -29.80 35.26 9.04
C GLU A 653 -29.49 33.86 8.49
N GLN A 654 -28.29 33.67 7.93
CA GLN A 654 -27.81 32.37 7.43
C GLN A 654 -27.76 31.29 8.52
N LYS A 655 -27.28 31.65 9.72
CA LYS A 655 -27.24 30.72 10.87
C LYS A 655 -28.61 30.17 11.25
N LYS A 656 -29.68 30.95 11.07
CA LYS A 656 -31.06 30.50 11.38
C LYS A 656 -31.54 29.44 10.39
N THR A 657 -31.03 29.46 9.17
CA THR A 657 -31.44 28.55 8.10
C THR A 657 -30.62 27.27 8.05
N VAL A 658 -29.31 27.34 8.24
CA VAL A 658 -28.40 26.19 8.10
C VAL A 658 -28.61 25.13 9.18
N GLY A 659 -28.85 25.54 10.43
CA GLY A 659 -28.94 24.61 11.56
C GLY A 659 -27.64 23.82 11.76
N ASP A 660 -27.76 22.50 11.91
CA ASP A 660 -26.62 21.58 12.08
C ASP A 660 -26.11 20.98 10.75
N ASN A 661 -26.61 21.44 9.61
CA ASN A 661 -26.20 20.93 8.30
C ASN A 661 -24.79 21.43 7.93
N PRO A 662 -23.96 20.60 7.27
CA PRO A 662 -22.70 21.06 6.69
C PRO A 662 -22.91 22.20 5.71
N VAL A 663 -22.04 23.21 5.76
CA VAL A 663 -22.09 24.37 4.87
C VAL A 663 -20.68 24.72 4.42
N TYR A 664 -20.51 24.94 3.11
CA TYR A 664 -19.21 25.18 2.50
C TYR A 664 -19.23 26.49 1.71
N ASP A 665 -18.17 27.30 1.83
CA ASP A 665 -17.98 28.58 1.12
C ASP A 665 -16.97 28.33 -0.01
N ILE A 666 -17.43 28.47 -1.25
CA ILE A 666 -16.68 28.11 -2.44
C ILE A 666 -16.37 29.38 -3.22
N ASN A 667 -15.09 29.63 -3.49
CA ASN A 667 -14.63 30.82 -4.18
C ASN A 667 -13.51 30.52 -5.17
N ILE A 668 -13.48 31.27 -6.26
CA ILE A 668 -12.41 31.30 -7.27
C ILE A 668 -12.08 32.77 -7.44
N ILE A 669 -10.85 33.14 -7.16
CA ILE A 669 -10.42 34.54 -7.05
C ILE A 669 -9.26 34.75 -8.01
N ALA A 670 -9.44 35.61 -9.01
CA ALA A 670 -8.38 36.02 -9.92
C ALA A 670 -7.76 37.33 -9.42
N GLY A 671 -6.54 37.26 -8.89
CA GLY A 671 -5.90 38.38 -8.20
C GLY A 671 -6.68 38.80 -6.95
N ASN A 672 -7.45 39.89 -7.05
CA ASN A 672 -8.28 40.41 -5.95
C ASN A 672 -9.80 40.37 -6.25
N GLU A 673 -10.19 39.86 -7.42
CA GLU A 673 -11.58 39.85 -7.87
C GLU A 673 -12.12 38.41 -7.88
N LYS A 674 -13.36 38.22 -7.40
CA LYS A 674 -14.04 36.93 -7.50
C LYS A 674 -14.47 36.69 -8.94
N VAL A 675 -14.25 35.48 -9.44
CA VAL A 675 -14.84 35.02 -10.69
C VAL A 675 -16.35 34.92 -10.49
N THR A 676 -17.12 35.56 -11.36
CA THR A 676 -18.60 35.66 -11.24
C THR A 676 -19.35 35.23 -12.50
N ASP A 677 -18.63 34.89 -13.56
CA ASP A 677 -19.18 34.42 -14.82
C ASP A 677 -18.29 33.29 -15.35
N PHE A 678 -18.93 32.22 -15.83
CA PHE A 678 -18.31 31.06 -16.46
C PHE A 678 -18.69 30.97 -17.94
N ASN A 679 -18.91 32.11 -18.59
CA ASN A 679 -19.38 32.24 -19.98
C ASN A 679 -20.72 31.51 -20.23
N GLY A 680 -21.62 31.55 -19.25
CA GLY A 680 -22.92 30.87 -19.33
C GLY A 680 -22.88 29.34 -19.20
N LYS A 681 -21.76 28.77 -18.78
CA LYS A 681 -21.63 27.36 -18.37
C LYS A 681 -21.61 27.22 -16.83
N SER A 682 -21.52 25.99 -16.34
CA SER A 682 -21.37 25.62 -14.93
C SER A 682 -19.97 25.07 -14.65
N ILE A 683 -19.62 24.99 -13.36
CA ILE A 683 -18.54 24.17 -12.83
C ILE A 683 -19.14 23.08 -11.93
N THR A 684 -18.40 22.00 -11.72
CA THR A 684 -18.82 20.91 -10.83
C THR A 684 -18.08 21.01 -9.50
N ILE A 685 -18.81 20.84 -8.41
CA ILE A 685 -18.29 20.81 -7.05
C ILE A 685 -18.53 19.42 -6.47
N SER A 686 -17.51 18.85 -5.82
CA SER A 686 -17.59 17.60 -5.06
C SER A 686 -17.23 17.83 -3.59
N LEU A 687 -18.14 17.50 -2.68
CA LEU A 687 -17.99 17.71 -1.23
C LEU A 687 -18.14 16.39 -0.46
N PRO A 688 -17.32 16.12 0.56
CA PRO A 688 -17.49 14.94 1.39
C PRO A 688 -18.77 15.04 2.23
N TYR A 689 -19.52 13.94 2.33
CA TYR A 689 -20.66 13.83 3.22
C TYR A 689 -20.74 12.45 3.85
N LYS A 690 -20.81 12.41 5.18
CA LYS A 690 -21.02 11.17 5.92
C LYS A 690 -22.50 11.05 6.29
N LEU A 691 -23.18 10.06 5.73
CA LEU A 691 -24.58 9.76 6.05
C LEU A 691 -24.77 9.55 7.55
N LYS A 692 -25.81 10.17 8.10
CA LYS A 692 -26.26 9.92 9.47
C LYS A 692 -27.13 8.65 9.48
N ALA A 693 -27.24 8.02 10.65
CA ALA A 693 -28.01 6.79 10.81
C ALA A 693 -29.47 6.98 10.37
N GLY A 694 -29.92 6.16 9.42
CA GLY A 694 -31.28 6.20 8.87
C GLY A 694 -31.50 7.20 7.72
N GLU A 695 -30.46 7.91 7.27
CA GLU A 695 -30.54 8.70 6.04
C GLU A 695 -30.47 7.80 4.81
N ASP A 696 -31.41 7.97 3.89
CA ASP A 696 -31.36 7.39 2.54
C ASP A 696 -30.44 8.24 1.64
N PRO A 697 -29.41 7.64 1.01
CA PRO A 697 -28.53 8.29 0.03
C PRO A 697 -29.27 9.09 -1.06
N ASN A 698 -30.43 8.60 -1.52
CA ASN A 698 -31.19 9.21 -2.62
C ASN A 698 -31.93 10.49 -2.20
N ASN A 699 -31.95 10.78 -0.89
CA ASN A 699 -32.66 11.90 -0.29
C ASN A 699 -31.69 12.99 0.20
N ILE A 700 -30.41 12.90 -0.15
CA ILE A 700 -29.44 13.96 0.07
C ILE A 700 -29.63 15.04 -1.00
N VAL A 701 -29.73 16.29 -0.56
CA VAL A 701 -30.00 17.45 -1.41
C VAL A 701 -29.00 18.56 -1.14
N VAL A 702 -28.74 19.39 -2.15
CA VAL A 702 -27.86 20.56 -2.04
C VAL A 702 -28.71 21.83 -2.11
N TYR A 703 -28.37 22.81 -1.29
CA TYR A 703 -29.01 24.13 -1.27
C TYR A 703 -27.98 25.23 -1.46
N HIS A 704 -28.22 26.15 -2.39
CA HIS A 704 -27.54 27.44 -2.42
C HIS A 704 -28.05 28.32 -1.28
N LEU A 705 -27.14 28.87 -0.46
CA LEU A 705 -27.45 29.76 0.66
C LEU A 705 -27.15 31.21 0.31
N LYS A 706 -28.21 32.04 0.22
CA LYS A 706 -28.12 33.46 -0.11
C LYS A 706 -27.75 34.32 1.09
N ASP A 707 -27.29 35.54 0.84
CA ASP A 707 -26.87 36.48 1.88
C ASP A 707 -28.02 36.90 2.82
N ASP A 708 -29.26 36.90 2.34
CA ASP A 708 -30.46 37.19 3.13
C ASP A 708 -30.96 36.00 3.97
N GLY A 709 -30.23 34.87 3.94
CA GLY A 709 -30.56 33.63 4.64
C GLY A 709 -31.58 32.74 3.93
N THR A 710 -32.07 33.12 2.74
CA THR A 710 -32.92 32.24 1.93
C THR A 710 -32.10 31.16 1.24
N VAL A 711 -32.75 30.03 0.92
CA VAL A 711 -32.12 28.90 0.23
C VAL A 711 -32.80 28.59 -1.10
N GLU A 712 -32.02 28.11 -2.05
CA GLU A 712 -32.48 27.63 -3.35
C GLU A 712 -32.01 26.20 -3.56
N LYS A 713 -32.95 25.29 -3.82
CA LYS A 713 -32.65 23.86 -3.99
C LYS A 713 -31.92 23.65 -5.31
N MET A 714 -30.88 22.82 -5.28
CA MET A 714 -30.10 22.43 -6.43
C MET A 714 -30.11 20.92 -6.62
N ASP A 715 -29.86 20.49 -7.85
CA ASP A 715 -29.69 19.08 -8.17
C ASP A 715 -28.30 18.64 -7.70
N GLY A 716 -28.27 17.56 -6.90
CA GLY A 716 -27.04 16.98 -6.38
C GLY A 716 -27.15 15.47 -6.36
N THR A 717 -26.02 14.79 -6.51
CA THR A 717 -25.93 13.33 -6.47
C THR A 717 -25.01 12.90 -5.35
N TYR A 718 -25.46 11.95 -4.52
CA TYR A 718 -24.61 11.31 -3.51
C TYR A 718 -24.12 9.95 -4.01
N LYS A 719 -22.80 9.72 -3.98
CA LYS A 719 -22.18 8.42 -4.28
C LYS A 719 -20.92 8.26 -3.44
N ASN A 720 -20.75 7.10 -2.80
CA ASN A 720 -19.53 6.71 -2.08
C ASN A 720 -19.00 7.78 -1.08
N GLY A 721 -19.89 8.43 -0.32
CA GLY A 721 -19.49 9.43 0.68
C GLY A 721 -19.21 10.83 0.12
N VAL A 722 -19.52 11.08 -1.16
CA VAL A 722 -19.33 12.36 -1.84
C VAL A 722 -20.66 12.86 -2.40
N VAL A 723 -20.93 14.15 -2.25
CA VAL A 723 -22.03 14.87 -2.89
C VAL A 723 -21.47 15.74 -4.01
N SER A 724 -21.94 15.52 -5.24
CA SER A 724 -21.53 16.29 -6.41
C SER A 724 -22.70 17.07 -7.00
N PHE A 725 -22.47 18.32 -7.38
CA PHE A 725 -23.47 19.20 -7.99
C PHE A 725 -22.82 20.22 -8.94
N GLU A 726 -23.60 20.74 -9.89
CA GLU A 726 -23.18 21.81 -10.78
C GLU A 726 -23.66 23.18 -10.27
N THR A 727 -22.84 24.21 -10.48
CA THR A 727 -23.21 25.61 -10.18
C THR A 727 -22.61 26.57 -11.20
N ASP A 728 -23.33 27.64 -11.51
CA ASP A 728 -22.89 28.74 -12.37
C ASP A 728 -22.45 29.98 -11.56
N HIS A 729 -22.46 29.89 -10.23
CA HIS A 729 -22.05 30.96 -9.33
C HIS A 729 -21.33 30.43 -8.08
N LEU A 730 -20.53 31.29 -7.48
CA LEU A 730 -19.69 30.99 -6.33
C LEU A 730 -20.30 31.59 -5.07
N SER A 731 -20.56 30.75 -4.07
CA SER A 731 -21.27 31.16 -2.85
C SER A 731 -21.16 30.09 -1.76
N LYS A 732 -22.10 30.11 -0.81
CA LYS A 732 -22.24 29.11 0.24
C LYS A 732 -23.25 28.04 -0.16
N PHE A 733 -22.93 26.78 0.09
CA PHE A 733 -23.78 25.64 -0.22
C PHE A 733 -23.98 24.75 1.00
N ILE A 734 -25.22 24.28 1.21
CA ILE A 734 -25.62 23.42 2.32
C ILE A 734 -25.91 22.03 1.79
N ILE A 735 -25.43 21.00 2.47
CA ILE A 735 -25.84 19.61 2.23
C ILE A 735 -26.87 19.22 3.28
N ALA A 736 -28.05 18.78 2.87
CA ALA A 736 -29.15 18.42 3.76
C ALA A 736 -29.82 17.10 3.38
N TYR A 737 -30.53 16.49 4.32
CA TYR A 737 -31.34 15.30 4.11
C TYR A 737 -32.84 15.63 4.08
N GLU A 738 -33.55 15.17 3.05
CA GLU A 738 -35.00 15.33 2.90
C GLU A 738 -35.71 13.98 2.82
N ALA A 739 -36.31 13.55 3.94
CA ALA A 739 -37.13 12.35 3.95
C ALA A 739 -38.32 12.48 2.96
N GLN A 740 -38.44 11.55 2.00
CA GLN A 740 -39.65 11.45 1.19
C GLN A 740 -40.82 10.98 2.05
N GLU A 741 -42.02 11.54 1.84
CA GLU A 741 -43.22 10.97 2.45
C GLU A 741 -43.46 9.55 1.91
N PRO A 742 -43.89 8.59 2.75
CA PRO A 742 -44.06 7.21 2.33
C PRO A 742 -45.09 7.11 1.20
N VAL A 743 -44.65 6.62 0.04
CA VAL A 743 -45.55 6.29 -1.07
C VAL A 743 -46.25 4.98 -0.71
N ASN A 744 -47.57 5.02 -0.52
CA ASN A 744 -48.37 3.82 -0.28
C ASN A 744 -48.49 3.01 -1.59
N PRO A 745 -47.97 1.78 -1.68
CA PRO A 745 -48.05 1.01 -2.92
C PRO A 745 -49.50 0.59 -3.21
N ASP A 746 -49.96 0.82 -4.44
CA ASP A 746 -51.25 0.32 -4.91
C ASP A 746 -51.29 -1.22 -4.85
N ASN A 747 -52.30 -1.75 -4.16
CA ASN A 747 -52.57 -3.18 -3.99
C ASN A 747 -52.87 -3.85 -5.36
N PRO A 748 -52.25 -4.99 -5.74
CA PRO A 748 -52.41 -5.56 -7.07
C PRO A 748 -53.77 -6.22 -7.36
N ASP A 749 -54.64 -6.40 -6.36
CA ASP A 749 -55.89 -7.15 -6.49
C ASP A 749 -57.17 -6.29 -6.39
N GLY A 750 -57.26 -5.23 -7.21
CA GLY A 750 -58.47 -4.42 -7.37
C GLY A 750 -58.91 -4.32 -8.84
N PRO A 751 -60.21 -4.39 -9.18
CA PRO A 751 -60.63 -4.40 -10.58
C PRO A 751 -60.31 -3.05 -11.23
N SER A 752 -59.72 -3.12 -12.42
CA SER A 752 -59.39 -1.96 -13.25
C SER A 752 -60.60 -1.02 -13.37
N ASN A 753 -60.46 0.24 -12.93
CA ASN A 753 -61.40 1.26 -13.34
C ASN A 753 -60.72 2.61 -13.56
N LYS A 754 -60.93 3.10 -14.79
CA LYS A 754 -60.66 4.45 -15.25
C LYS A 754 -61.44 5.44 -14.39
N ASP A 755 -60.77 6.45 -13.85
CA ASP A 755 -61.21 7.85 -13.75
C ASP A 755 -60.30 8.60 -12.76
N LYS A 756 -59.21 9.20 -13.28
CA LYS A 756 -58.38 10.17 -12.54
C LYS A 756 -59.09 11.52 -12.54
N ASN A 757 -59.48 12.00 -11.36
CA ASN A 757 -59.62 13.42 -11.07
C ASN A 757 -58.85 13.73 -9.78
N ASP A 758 -57.85 14.59 -9.97
CA ASP A 758 -56.75 14.93 -9.09
C ASP A 758 -57.21 15.92 -8.01
N ASN A 759 -57.53 15.41 -6.81
CA ASN A 759 -57.92 16.24 -5.66
C ASN A 759 -56.76 16.44 -4.65
N THR A 760 -55.61 15.83 -4.87
CA THR A 760 -54.46 15.87 -3.94
C THR A 760 -53.68 17.19 -4.06
N LEU A 761 -53.58 17.74 -5.27
CA LEU A 761 -53.00 19.08 -5.51
C LEU A 761 -53.79 20.19 -4.80
N TYR A 762 -55.12 20.05 -4.66
CA TYR A 762 -55.99 21.04 -4.02
C TYR A 762 -55.74 21.15 -2.50
N TYR A 763 -55.48 20.03 -1.82
CA TYR A 763 -55.20 20.02 -0.38
C TYR A 763 -53.78 20.47 -0.04
N ALA A 764 -52.78 20.16 -0.88
CA ALA A 764 -51.42 20.64 -0.73
C ALA A 764 -51.32 22.18 -0.91
N ILE A 765 -51.97 22.72 -1.94
CA ILE A 765 -52.04 24.17 -2.15
C ILE A 765 -52.82 24.86 -1.01
N ALA A 766 -53.90 24.24 -0.49
CA ALA A 766 -54.65 24.78 0.63
C ALA A 766 -53.83 24.84 1.94
N ALA A 767 -52.99 23.83 2.22
CA ALA A 767 -52.12 23.81 3.40
C ALA A 767 -51.02 24.89 3.34
N ILE A 768 -50.41 25.08 2.17
CA ILE A 768 -49.39 26.11 1.93
C ILE A 768 -49.99 27.52 2.11
N VAL A 769 -51.21 27.77 1.61
CA VAL A 769 -51.90 29.05 1.79
C VAL A 769 -52.20 29.33 3.27
N VAL A 770 -52.55 28.32 4.06
CA VAL A 770 -52.81 28.48 5.50
C VAL A 770 -51.52 28.80 6.27
N ILE A 771 -50.40 28.16 5.94
CA ILE A 771 -49.10 28.43 6.57
C ILE A 771 -48.62 29.85 6.22
N LEU A 772 -48.75 30.28 4.96
CA LEU A 772 -48.40 31.64 4.55
C LEU A 772 -49.26 32.71 5.25
N ILE A 773 -50.55 32.43 5.50
CA ILE A 773 -51.43 33.32 6.27
C ILE A 773 -50.99 33.40 7.75
N ILE A 774 -50.57 32.29 8.35
CA ILE A 774 -50.08 32.25 9.74
C ILE A 774 -48.76 33.03 9.87
N VAL A 775 -47.84 32.88 8.93
CA VAL A 775 -46.57 33.62 8.90
C VAL A 775 -46.82 35.12 8.67
N ALA A 776 -47.72 35.49 7.76
CA ALA A 776 -48.10 36.88 7.53
C ALA A 776 -48.78 37.52 8.77
N LEU A 777 -49.61 36.76 9.50
CA LEU A 777 -50.22 37.22 10.74
C LEU A 777 -49.18 37.37 11.87
N ALA A 778 -48.25 36.42 12.01
CA ALA A 778 -47.16 36.52 12.97
C ALA A 778 -46.26 37.74 12.69
N TYR A 779 -45.93 37.99 11.42
CA TYR A 779 -45.19 39.19 11.00
C TYR A 779 -45.97 40.48 11.28
N TYR A 780 -47.28 40.51 11.00
CA TYR A 780 -48.16 41.65 11.30
C TYR A 780 -48.21 41.97 12.81
N PHE A 781 -48.27 40.95 13.67
CA PHE A 781 -48.29 41.15 15.14
C PHE A 781 -46.93 41.54 15.71
N LEU A 782 -45.81 41.09 15.12
CA LEU A 782 -44.47 41.52 15.50
C LEU A 782 -44.21 42.99 15.13
N LYS A 783 -44.67 43.45 13.96
CA LYS A 783 -44.49 44.84 13.52
C LYS A 783 -45.34 45.86 14.29
N LYS A 784 -46.38 45.42 15.00
CA LYS A 784 -47.25 46.28 15.83
C LYS A 784 -46.75 46.44 17.28
N LYS A 785 -45.65 45.75 17.64
CA LYS A 785 -45.00 45.79 18.95
C LYS A 785 -43.69 46.60 18.97
N GLN A 786 -43.27 47.14 17.82
CA GLN A 786 -42.38 48.30 17.71
C GLN A 786 -43.24 49.55 17.53
#